data_AF-A0A4U5QNS8-F1
#
_entry.id   AF-A0A4U5QNS8-F1
#
_cell.length_a   1.000
_cell.length_b   1.000
_cell.length_c   1.000
_cell.angle_alpha   90.00
_cell.angle_beta   90.00
_cell.angle_gamma   90.00
#
_symmetry.space_group_name_H-M   'P 1'
#
loop_
_entity.id
_entity.type
_entity.pdbx_description
1 polymer ?
#
loop_
_entity_poly.entity_id
_entity_poly.type
_entity_poly.pdbx_seq_one_letter_code
_entity_poly.pdbx_strand_id
1 'polypeptide(L)'
;MEDQRKPEKNKTSTTSNLLWFFGVSTCVKLLLIPSYHSTDFEVHRNWLAITHSLPLDQWYIDKTSPWTLDYPPFFAYFEYIISFFAHLVDPKIVDLEKGLDYKAESVVLFQRLSVIVCDLVLLYGVYRLSKNFSMGFKERVLMWVLVVWSPGLVIVDHMHFQYNGFLLGLLMMSISYMMEGRDLMGGFVFAVLLCFKHLFAVAAPVYFVYLLRHYCWKGFVKGFWRISVLGAVVVAVFAAAYGPFVYHGQMQKVIGRMFPFGRGLCHAYWAPNFWVFYIILDKGLAFLLKKLGLNIPVPAASFTGGLVGDSSPFAILPQVTPLTTFIMVLLALSPCLIKAWKNPQPRSVPRWIAYAYMCGFLFGWHVHEKASLHFVIPLAIVAGNSLEDARHYFLLSIVSCYSLFPLLYEAQEYPIKVLLLLLHSVLMWQSFSALFTKDATAKAVVSAKKTDRQVGLKGSSSDVVEKGGFCIGWIGRCYLFGLLAVEIWGQFLHPYLLGDKLPFVPLLLISIYCALEIIANSSSSASSSRHLSTTTAMAEQTEKAFLKQPKVFLSSKKTGKGKRPGKGGNRFWKSIGLGFKTPRDAIEGTYIDKKCPFTGTVSIRGRILSGTCHSAKMNRTIIVRRNYLHWVKKYQRYEKRHSNIPAHISPCFRVKEGDYVIIGQCRPLSKTVRFNVLKVIPAGSSGGAKKVFTGM
;
A
#
# COMPACT_ATOMS: atom_id res chain seq x y z
N MET A 1 -33.94 10.18 -34.51
CA MET A 1 -34.57 9.14 -33.67
C MET A 1 -33.56 8.01 -33.50
N GLU A 2 -32.46 8.21 -32.78
CA GLU A 2 -32.36 8.29 -31.31
C GLU A 2 -32.50 6.92 -30.65
N ASP A 3 -31.38 6.20 -30.55
CA ASP A 3 -31.12 5.30 -29.43
C ASP A 3 -29.74 5.65 -28.83
N GLN A 4 -29.69 6.84 -28.22
CA GLN A 4 -28.67 7.21 -27.25
C GLN A 4 -29.24 7.03 -25.83
N ARG A 5 -29.36 5.79 -25.35
CA ARG A 5 -29.57 5.55 -23.92
C ARG A 5 -28.80 4.30 -23.46
N LYS A 6 -27.62 4.52 -22.87
CA LYS A 6 -27.03 3.73 -21.75
C LYS A 6 -25.60 4.19 -21.40
N PRO A 7 -25.47 5.24 -20.56
CA PRO A 7 -24.39 5.27 -19.56
C PRO A 7 -24.89 5.46 -18.11
N GLU A 8 -26.18 5.74 -17.89
CA GLU A 8 -26.71 6.07 -16.55
C GLU A 8 -26.94 4.86 -15.63
N LYS A 9 -27.34 3.70 -16.17
CA LYS A 9 -27.71 2.52 -15.34
C LYS A 9 -26.57 1.97 -14.44
N ASN A 10 -25.30 2.20 -14.78
CA ASN A 10 -24.17 1.69 -13.99
C ASN A 10 -23.72 2.61 -12.86
N LYS A 11 -24.02 3.92 -12.94
CA LYS A 11 -23.61 4.90 -11.90
C LYS A 11 -24.51 4.81 -10.67
N THR A 12 -25.82 4.67 -10.87
CA THR A 12 -26.82 4.55 -9.80
C THR A 12 -26.60 3.31 -8.93
N SER A 13 -26.21 2.17 -9.53
CA SER A 13 -25.92 0.94 -8.79
C SER A 13 -24.71 1.04 -7.86
N THR A 14 -23.63 1.74 -8.26
CA THR A 14 -22.43 1.84 -7.42
C THR A 14 -22.67 2.69 -6.16
N THR A 15 -23.36 3.82 -6.30
CA THR A 15 -23.72 4.68 -5.16
C THR A 15 -24.68 3.98 -4.22
N SER A 16 -25.72 3.32 -4.75
CA SER A 16 -26.68 2.58 -3.94
C SER A 16 -26.02 1.48 -3.10
N ASN A 17 -25.07 0.74 -3.69
CA ASN A 17 -24.35 -0.31 -2.97
C ASN A 17 -23.47 0.27 -1.88
N LEU A 18 -22.71 1.34 -2.15
CA LEU A 18 -21.88 1.99 -1.14
C LEU A 18 -22.70 2.52 0.03
N LEU A 19 -23.86 3.14 -0.24
CA LEU A 19 -24.79 3.60 0.80
C LEU A 19 -25.32 2.44 1.63
N TRP A 20 -25.62 1.29 1.01
CA TRP A 20 -26.04 0.10 1.74
C TRP A 20 -24.92 -0.41 2.68
N PHE A 21 -23.67 -0.53 2.19
CA PHE A 21 -22.52 -0.92 3.02
C PHE A 21 -22.30 0.05 4.19
N PHE A 22 -22.40 1.36 3.92
CA PHE A 22 -22.29 2.39 4.94
C PHE A 22 -23.43 2.29 5.96
N GLY A 23 -24.67 2.09 5.51
CA GLY A 23 -25.83 1.92 6.38
C GLY A 23 -25.71 0.72 7.33
N VAL A 24 -25.23 -0.43 6.83
CA VAL A 24 -24.91 -1.59 7.68
C VAL A 24 -23.84 -1.23 8.70
N SER A 25 -22.79 -0.51 8.28
CA SER A 25 -21.72 -0.06 9.17
C SER A 25 -22.24 0.85 10.28
N THR A 26 -23.07 1.83 9.91
CA THR A 26 -23.76 2.74 10.84
C THR A 26 -24.65 1.99 11.83
N CYS A 27 -25.40 0.97 11.40
CA CYS A 27 -26.24 0.19 12.31
C CYS A 27 -25.41 -0.46 13.41
N VAL A 28 -24.25 -1.04 13.09
CA VAL A 28 -23.37 -1.62 14.11
C VAL A 28 -22.75 -0.56 15.00
N LYS A 29 -22.37 0.60 14.46
CA LYS A 29 -21.89 1.72 15.28
C LYS A 29 -22.95 2.23 16.26
N LEU A 30 -24.22 2.26 15.87
CA LEU A 30 -25.33 2.59 16.76
C LEU A 30 -25.51 1.55 17.88
N LEU A 31 -25.33 0.26 17.58
CA LEU A 31 -25.37 -0.81 18.60
C LEU A 31 -24.20 -0.71 19.60
N LEU A 32 -23.11 -0.03 19.26
CA LEU A 32 -21.93 0.17 20.12
C LEU A 32 -22.00 1.44 20.99
N ILE A 33 -23.09 2.23 20.90
CA ILE A 33 -23.29 3.41 21.77
C ILE A 33 -23.06 3.11 23.27
N PRO A 34 -23.58 2.01 23.86
CA PRO A 34 -23.43 1.75 25.30
C PRO A 34 -22.05 1.17 25.70
N SER A 35 -21.10 1.06 24.77
CA SER A 35 -19.75 0.56 25.07
C SER A 35 -18.91 1.57 25.88
N TYR A 36 -17.84 1.08 26.52
CA TYR A 36 -16.80 1.84 27.22
C TYR A 36 -16.57 3.30 26.73
N HIS A 37 -16.42 4.23 27.68
CA HIS A 37 -16.05 5.63 27.43
C HIS A 37 -14.63 5.92 27.90
N SER A 38 -13.79 6.43 27.00
CA SER A 38 -12.42 6.83 27.35
C SER A 38 -12.33 8.26 27.89
N THR A 39 -11.15 8.64 28.38
CA THR A 39 -10.82 10.04 28.72
C THR A 39 -10.99 11.00 27.55
N ASP A 40 -10.89 10.54 26.30
CA ASP A 40 -11.05 11.40 25.12
C ASP A 40 -12.48 11.99 25.02
N PHE A 41 -13.50 11.36 25.65
CA PHE A 41 -14.84 11.95 25.79
C PHE A 41 -14.79 13.30 26.51
N GLU A 42 -14.16 13.32 27.68
CA GLU A 42 -14.04 14.53 28.51
C GLU A 42 -13.13 15.55 27.85
N VAL A 43 -12.06 15.12 27.18
CA VAL A 43 -11.18 16.00 26.41
C VAL A 43 -11.97 16.78 25.35
N HIS A 44 -12.73 16.08 24.51
CA HIS A 44 -13.50 16.73 23.46
C HIS A 44 -14.72 17.48 24.01
N ARG A 45 -15.35 17.01 25.09
CA ARG A 45 -16.40 17.77 25.78
C ARG A 45 -15.85 19.11 26.26
N ASN A 46 -14.64 19.11 26.83
CA ASN A 46 -13.98 20.34 27.25
C ASN A 46 -13.66 21.26 26.07
N TRP A 47 -13.25 20.71 24.91
CA TRP A 47 -13.01 21.52 23.71
C TRP A 47 -14.29 22.16 23.18
N LEU A 48 -15.42 21.46 23.23
CA LEU A 48 -16.73 22.04 22.93
C LEU A 48 -17.05 23.19 23.89
N ALA A 49 -16.82 23.03 25.19
CA ALA A 49 -17.06 24.08 26.18
C ALA A 49 -16.15 25.30 26.01
N ILE A 50 -14.84 25.09 25.82
CA ILE A 50 -13.87 26.15 25.54
C ILE A 50 -14.31 26.98 24.33
N THR A 51 -14.62 26.30 23.23
CA THR A 51 -14.91 27.00 21.98
C THR A 51 -16.26 27.71 22.01
N HIS A 52 -17.25 27.17 22.72
CA HIS A 52 -18.58 27.77 22.86
C HIS A 52 -18.63 28.96 23.82
N SER A 53 -18.00 28.80 24.99
CA SER A 53 -18.22 29.68 26.14
C SER A 53 -17.17 30.79 26.24
N LEU A 54 -16.01 30.65 25.58
CA LEU A 54 -14.94 31.64 25.64
C LEU A 54 -14.77 32.39 24.31
N PRO A 55 -14.34 33.66 24.35
CA PRO A 55 -13.93 34.38 23.16
C PRO A 55 -12.67 33.73 22.53
N LEU A 56 -12.47 33.99 21.25
CA LEU A 56 -11.42 33.35 20.44
C LEU A 56 -10.01 33.53 21.00
N ASP A 57 -9.75 34.66 21.64
CA ASP A 57 -8.49 34.99 22.31
C ASP A 57 -8.31 34.29 23.68
N GLN A 58 -9.17 33.34 24.04
CA GLN A 58 -8.98 32.54 25.25
C GLN A 58 -8.88 31.03 24.96
N TRP A 59 -9.19 30.60 23.73
CA TRP A 59 -9.27 29.19 23.36
C TRP A 59 -8.01 28.37 23.66
N TYR A 60 -6.82 28.93 23.43
CA TYR A 60 -5.54 28.24 23.67
C TYR A 60 -4.83 28.67 24.96
N ILE A 61 -5.43 29.59 25.70
CA ILE A 61 -4.90 30.11 26.97
C ILE A 61 -5.55 29.41 28.16
N ASP A 62 -6.82 29.03 28.03
CA ASP A 62 -7.60 28.42 29.10
C ASP A 62 -6.87 27.25 29.79
N LYS A 63 -7.06 27.19 31.11
CA LYS A 63 -6.52 26.17 32.01
C LYS A 63 -7.54 25.73 33.06
N THR A 64 -8.82 26.02 32.83
CA THR A 64 -9.91 25.63 33.76
C THR A 64 -9.95 24.12 33.94
N SER A 65 -9.61 23.38 32.89
CA SER A 65 -9.44 21.92 32.89
C SER A 65 -7.99 21.52 32.57
N PRO A 66 -7.51 20.36 33.04
CA PRO A 66 -6.28 19.75 32.52
C PRO A 66 -6.37 19.43 31.01
N TRP A 67 -7.58 19.29 30.46
CA TRP A 67 -7.81 18.90 29.06
C TRP A 67 -7.84 20.08 28.11
N THR A 68 -6.65 20.65 27.85
CA THR A 68 -6.54 21.85 27.02
C THR A 68 -6.71 21.58 25.53
N LEU A 69 -7.04 22.63 24.77
CA LEU A 69 -7.18 22.55 23.32
C LEU A 69 -5.81 22.35 22.65
N ASP A 70 -5.56 21.12 22.20
CA ASP A 70 -4.24 20.70 21.67
C ASP A 70 -4.21 20.57 20.14
N TYR A 71 -5.35 20.74 19.45
CA TYR A 71 -5.44 20.61 17.99
C TYR A 71 -5.36 21.97 17.29
N PRO A 72 -4.92 22.03 16.01
CA PRO A 72 -4.82 23.28 15.28
C PRO A 72 -6.17 23.97 14.99
N PRO A 73 -6.16 25.26 14.61
CA PRO A 73 -7.34 26.11 14.60
C PRO A 73 -8.55 25.64 13.82
N PHE A 74 -8.40 24.97 12.66
CA PHE A 74 -9.58 24.49 11.93
C PHE A 74 -10.33 23.40 12.70
N PHE A 75 -9.64 22.62 13.53
CA PHE A 75 -10.33 21.70 14.41
C PHE A 75 -11.05 22.42 15.54
N ALA A 76 -10.46 23.48 16.10
CA ALA A 76 -11.12 24.33 17.09
C ALA A 76 -12.40 24.97 16.53
N TYR A 77 -12.35 25.51 15.30
CA TYR A 77 -13.56 26.01 14.63
C TYR A 77 -14.59 24.91 14.34
N PHE A 78 -14.14 23.68 14.11
CA PHE A 78 -15.05 22.55 13.95
C PHE A 78 -15.75 22.17 15.25
N GLU A 79 -15.02 22.11 16.37
CA GLU A 79 -15.61 21.95 17.71
C GLU A 79 -16.56 23.11 18.03
N TYR A 80 -16.20 24.34 17.67
CA TYR A 80 -17.09 25.49 17.81
C TYR A 80 -18.42 25.32 17.05
N ILE A 81 -18.38 24.81 15.81
CA ILE A 81 -19.61 24.55 15.04
C ILE A 81 -20.43 23.43 15.69
N ILE A 82 -19.79 22.37 16.16
CA ILE A 82 -20.47 21.25 16.82
C ILE A 82 -21.07 21.67 18.17
N SER A 83 -20.42 22.60 18.89
CA SER A 83 -20.85 23.02 20.22
C SER A 83 -22.22 23.68 20.23
N PHE A 84 -22.64 24.33 19.14
CA PHE A 84 -24.00 24.85 19.01
C PHE A 84 -25.04 23.74 19.08
N PHE A 85 -24.80 22.60 18.43
CA PHE A 85 -25.69 21.45 18.51
C PHE A 85 -25.61 20.77 19.88
N ALA A 86 -24.43 20.76 20.49
CA ALA A 86 -24.23 20.23 21.84
C ALA A 86 -25.09 21.01 22.85
N HIS A 87 -25.04 22.34 22.78
CA HIS A 87 -25.82 23.23 23.64
C HIS A 87 -27.33 23.00 23.50
N LEU A 88 -27.82 22.75 22.28
CA LEU A 88 -29.24 22.45 22.04
C LEU A 88 -29.68 21.11 22.64
N VAL A 89 -28.79 20.12 22.70
CA VAL A 89 -29.08 18.79 23.24
C VAL A 89 -28.99 18.79 24.77
N ASP A 90 -27.89 19.31 25.32
CA ASP A 90 -27.68 19.46 26.74
C ASP A 90 -26.74 20.66 26.99
N PRO A 91 -27.26 21.79 27.51
CA PRO A 91 -26.46 22.99 27.78
C PRO A 91 -25.27 22.75 28.70
N LYS A 92 -25.29 21.71 29.57
CA LYS A 92 -24.17 21.41 30.47
C LYS A 92 -22.96 20.84 29.74
N ILE A 93 -23.10 20.31 28.52
CA ILE A 93 -21.97 19.82 27.71
C ILE A 93 -20.95 20.94 27.46
N VAL A 94 -21.46 22.14 27.16
CA VAL A 94 -20.67 23.31 26.77
C VAL A 94 -20.33 24.24 27.95
N ASP A 95 -20.74 23.88 29.16
CA ASP A 95 -20.39 24.62 30.37
C ASP A 95 -18.97 24.26 30.82
N LEU A 96 -18.17 25.27 31.16
CA LEU A 96 -16.75 25.11 31.50
C LEU A 96 -16.53 24.50 32.88
N GLU A 97 -17.41 24.78 33.85
CA GLU A 97 -17.22 24.36 35.24
C GLU A 97 -18.19 23.23 35.59
N LYS A 98 -19.47 23.40 35.27
CA LYS A 98 -20.53 22.42 35.56
C LYS A 98 -20.47 21.21 34.62
N GLY A 99 -19.79 21.36 33.48
CA GLY A 99 -19.58 20.29 32.52
C GLY A 99 -18.37 19.39 32.83
N LEU A 100 -17.49 19.77 33.76
CA LEU A 100 -16.32 18.98 34.11
C LEU A 100 -16.72 17.61 34.67
N ASP A 101 -16.17 16.56 34.07
CA ASP A 101 -16.46 15.16 34.41
C ASP A 101 -17.97 14.84 34.41
N TYR A 102 -18.75 15.55 33.58
CA TYR A 102 -20.20 15.35 33.48
C TYR A 102 -20.52 14.07 32.69
N LYS A 103 -21.04 13.06 33.39
CA LYS A 103 -21.25 11.69 32.86
C LYS A 103 -22.68 11.38 32.42
N ALA A 104 -23.47 12.38 32.02
CA ALA A 104 -24.84 12.11 31.59
C ALA A 104 -24.89 11.35 30.27
N GLU A 105 -25.92 10.52 30.09
CA GLU A 105 -26.16 9.77 28.86
C GLU A 105 -26.35 10.68 27.64
N SER A 106 -26.83 11.92 27.86
CA SER A 106 -26.93 12.96 26.84
C SER A 106 -25.57 13.29 26.20
N VAL A 107 -24.51 13.41 27.01
CA VAL A 107 -23.15 13.68 26.54
C VAL A 107 -22.64 12.55 25.66
N VAL A 108 -22.80 11.32 26.16
CA VAL A 108 -22.40 10.10 25.48
C VAL A 108 -23.10 9.98 24.14
N LEU A 109 -24.43 10.09 24.14
CA LEU A 109 -25.25 9.97 22.96
C LEU A 109 -24.89 11.05 21.94
N PHE A 110 -24.77 12.30 22.37
CA PHE A 110 -24.39 13.42 21.51
C PHE A 110 -23.05 13.17 20.83
N GLN A 111 -22.02 12.85 21.60
CA GLN A 111 -20.67 12.60 21.10
C GLN A 111 -20.63 11.38 20.16
N ARG A 112 -21.23 10.25 20.52
CA ARG A 112 -21.30 9.07 19.64
C ARG A 112 -21.98 9.40 18.30
N LEU A 113 -23.09 10.13 18.33
CA LEU A 113 -23.81 10.53 17.13
C LEU A 113 -23.04 11.56 16.30
N SER A 114 -22.35 12.52 16.92
CA SER A 114 -21.55 13.52 16.19
C SER A 114 -20.46 12.84 15.35
N VAL A 115 -19.75 11.86 15.91
CA VAL A 115 -18.73 11.07 15.19
C VAL A 115 -19.35 10.30 14.02
N ILE A 116 -20.50 9.64 14.24
CA ILE A 116 -21.22 8.90 13.19
C ILE A 116 -21.67 9.82 12.06
N VAL A 117 -22.13 11.04 12.37
CA VAL A 117 -22.49 12.04 11.34
C VAL A 117 -21.25 12.52 10.59
N CYS A 118 -20.13 12.76 11.29
CA CYS A 118 -18.89 13.20 10.67
C CYS A 118 -18.26 12.14 9.74
N ASP A 119 -18.57 10.84 9.90
CA ASP A 119 -18.19 9.79 8.97
C ASP A 119 -18.75 9.98 7.55
N LEU A 120 -19.75 10.84 7.34
CA LEU A 120 -20.19 11.21 6.00
C LEU A 120 -19.05 11.79 5.15
N VAL A 121 -18.04 12.40 5.77
CA VAL A 121 -16.82 12.87 5.09
C VAL A 121 -15.94 11.69 4.65
N LEU A 122 -15.83 10.64 5.48
CA LEU A 122 -15.17 9.39 5.10
C LEU A 122 -15.89 8.73 3.93
N LEU A 123 -17.22 8.61 4.02
CA LEU A 123 -18.08 8.08 2.98
C LEU A 123 -17.88 8.82 1.65
N TYR A 124 -17.83 10.16 1.69
CA TYR A 124 -17.63 10.97 0.49
C TYR A 124 -16.21 10.78 -0.10
N GLY A 125 -15.18 10.66 0.74
CA GLY A 125 -13.82 10.32 0.30
C GLY A 125 -13.75 8.96 -0.40
N VAL A 126 -14.37 7.92 0.19
CA VAL A 126 -14.48 6.57 -0.37
C VAL A 126 -15.27 6.58 -1.69
N TYR A 127 -16.41 7.27 -1.72
CA TYR A 127 -17.23 7.43 -2.92
C TYR A 127 -16.44 8.02 -4.08
N ARG A 128 -15.66 9.05 -3.82
CA ARG A 128 -14.81 9.69 -4.83
C ARG A 128 -13.73 8.77 -5.37
N LEU A 129 -13.03 8.06 -4.50
CA LEU A 129 -12.05 7.06 -4.92
C LEU A 129 -12.70 5.95 -5.77
N SER A 130 -13.93 5.58 -5.42
CA SER A 130 -14.71 4.55 -6.14
C SER A 130 -15.15 4.97 -7.54
N LYS A 131 -15.22 6.28 -7.81
CA LYS A 131 -15.48 6.81 -9.15
C LYS A 131 -14.29 6.67 -10.10
N ASN A 132 -13.11 6.34 -9.60
CA ASN A 132 -11.94 6.17 -10.45
C ASN A 132 -12.18 5.03 -11.45
N PHE A 133 -12.30 5.37 -12.74
CA PHE A 133 -12.59 4.44 -13.83
C PHE A 133 -11.53 3.34 -14.01
N SER A 134 -10.37 3.48 -13.37
CA SER A 134 -9.33 2.44 -13.38
C SER A 134 -9.68 1.23 -12.51
N MET A 135 -10.57 1.38 -11.52
CA MET A 135 -10.86 0.35 -10.51
C MET A 135 -12.09 -0.48 -10.91
N GLY A 136 -11.95 -1.81 -10.91
CA GLY A 136 -13.03 -2.76 -11.18
C GLY A 136 -14.04 -2.84 -10.02
N PHE A 137 -15.23 -3.41 -10.26
CA PHE A 137 -16.28 -3.50 -9.23
C PHE A 137 -15.82 -4.25 -7.98
N LYS A 138 -15.11 -5.38 -8.13
CA LYS A 138 -14.60 -6.16 -7.00
C LYS A 138 -13.57 -5.40 -6.17
N GLU A 139 -12.68 -4.65 -6.82
CA GLU A 139 -11.67 -3.81 -6.15
C GLU A 139 -12.32 -2.67 -5.37
N ARG A 140 -13.40 -2.08 -5.91
CA ARG A 140 -14.20 -1.06 -5.20
C ARG A 140 -14.86 -1.64 -3.96
N VAL A 141 -15.56 -2.77 -4.09
CA VAL A 141 -16.21 -3.45 -2.96
C VAL A 141 -15.17 -3.84 -1.91
N LEU A 142 -14.02 -4.36 -2.32
CA LEU A 142 -12.90 -4.63 -1.41
C LEU A 142 -12.49 -3.36 -0.66
N MET A 143 -12.22 -2.25 -1.35
CA MET A 143 -11.87 -0.99 -0.70
C MET A 143 -12.95 -0.52 0.28
N TRP A 144 -14.24 -0.71 -0.03
CA TRP A 144 -15.33 -0.36 0.89
C TRP A 144 -15.29 -1.19 2.16
N VAL A 145 -15.13 -2.51 2.04
CA VAL A 145 -14.98 -3.41 3.18
C VAL A 145 -13.75 -3.03 4.01
N LEU A 146 -12.62 -2.75 3.37
CA LEU A 146 -11.37 -2.45 4.08
C LEU A 146 -11.37 -1.10 4.81
N VAL A 147 -12.16 -0.11 4.34
CA VAL A 147 -12.18 1.24 4.90
C VAL A 147 -13.42 1.50 5.75
N VAL A 148 -14.62 1.30 5.20
CA VAL A 148 -15.90 1.59 5.88
C VAL A 148 -16.16 0.62 7.04
N TRP A 149 -15.66 -0.61 6.91
CA TRP A 149 -15.72 -1.64 7.94
C TRP A 149 -14.38 -1.87 8.63
N SER A 150 -13.49 -0.87 8.62
CA SER A 150 -12.20 -0.99 9.29
C SER A 150 -12.39 -1.16 10.81
N PRO A 151 -11.95 -2.28 11.41
CA PRO A 151 -12.12 -2.50 12.84
C PRO A 151 -11.34 -1.48 13.68
N GLY A 152 -10.20 -0.98 13.17
CA GLY A 152 -9.43 0.05 13.85
C GLY A 152 -10.18 1.38 13.95
N LEU A 153 -10.95 1.77 12.92
CA LEU A 153 -11.81 2.96 13.00
C LEU A 153 -12.99 2.75 13.95
N VAL A 154 -13.58 1.54 13.96
CA VAL A 154 -14.65 1.20 14.93
C VAL A 154 -14.13 1.32 16.37
N ILE A 155 -12.97 0.73 16.67
CA ILE A 155 -12.36 0.77 18.00
C ILE A 155 -11.99 2.20 18.39
N VAL A 156 -11.29 2.95 17.54
CA VAL A 156 -10.75 4.25 17.92
C VAL A 156 -11.81 5.36 17.92
N ASP A 157 -12.71 5.39 16.94
CA ASP A 157 -13.67 6.49 16.81
C ASP A 157 -14.99 6.21 17.52
N HIS A 158 -15.50 4.98 17.46
CA HIS A 158 -16.85 4.65 17.94
C HIS A 158 -16.90 3.91 19.27
N MET A 159 -15.77 3.43 19.79
CA MET A 159 -15.66 2.90 21.17
C MET A 159 -14.76 3.80 22.02
N HIS A 160 -13.53 4.09 21.60
CA HIS A 160 -12.62 4.96 22.35
C HIS A 160 -12.98 6.45 22.26
N PHE A 161 -13.59 6.90 21.15
CA PHE A 161 -14.00 8.28 20.84
C PHE A 161 -12.91 9.20 20.28
N GLN A 162 -12.91 9.37 18.97
CA GLN A 162 -12.10 10.32 18.21
C GLN A 162 -12.77 10.62 16.85
N TYR A 163 -12.37 11.72 16.20
CA TYR A 163 -12.85 12.07 14.85
C TYR A 163 -11.87 11.65 13.73
N ASN A 164 -11.25 10.47 13.79
CA ASN A 164 -10.25 10.09 12.78
C ASN A 164 -10.88 9.77 11.41
N GLY A 165 -12.08 9.20 11.35
CA GLY A 165 -12.83 8.90 10.12
C GLY A 165 -13.08 10.16 9.31
N PHE A 166 -13.48 11.25 9.97
CA PHE A 166 -13.59 12.58 9.37
C PHE A 166 -12.27 13.04 8.73
N LEU A 167 -11.17 13.00 9.49
CA LEU A 167 -9.86 13.48 9.04
C LEU A 167 -9.26 12.60 7.94
N LEU A 168 -9.40 11.28 8.05
CA LEU A 168 -8.98 10.34 7.00
C LEU A 168 -9.87 10.45 5.77
N GLY A 169 -11.14 10.84 5.91
CA GLY A 169 -12.01 11.22 4.80
C GLY A 169 -11.47 12.42 4.02
N LEU A 170 -11.00 13.47 4.70
CA LEU A 170 -10.30 14.59 4.08
C LEU A 170 -9.02 14.13 3.37
N LEU A 171 -8.23 13.26 3.99
CA LEU A 171 -7.04 12.67 3.37
C LEU A 171 -7.40 11.90 2.09
N MET A 172 -8.42 11.05 2.13
CA MET A 172 -8.88 10.27 0.98
C MET A 172 -9.38 11.16 -0.15
N MET A 173 -10.06 12.27 0.16
CA MET A 173 -10.43 13.28 -0.82
C MET A 173 -9.21 13.95 -1.47
N SER A 174 -8.20 14.29 -0.69
CA SER A 174 -6.94 14.83 -1.20
C SER A 174 -6.24 13.85 -2.14
N ILE A 175 -6.11 12.58 -1.71
CA ILE A 175 -5.54 11.49 -2.51
C ILE A 175 -6.32 11.30 -3.81
N SER A 176 -7.65 11.26 -3.76
CA SER A 176 -8.49 11.13 -4.94
C SER A 176 -8.25 12.26 -5.96
N TYR A 177 -8.10 13.51 -5.51
CA TYR A 177 -7.85 14.64 -6.42
C TYR A 177 -6.49 14.50 -7.11
N MET A 178 -5.45 14.10 -6.37
CA MET A 178 -4.12 13.86 -6.95
C MET A 178 -4.13 12.69 -7.94
N MET A 179 -4.83 11.60 -7.63
CA MET A 179 -4.96 10.44 -8.54
C MET A 179 -5.65 10.79 -9.87
N GLU A 180 -6.54 11.79 -9.87
CA GLU A 180 -7.20 12.33 -11.05
C GLU A 180 -6.36 13.38 -11.80
N GLY A 181 -5.19 13.76 -11.26
CA GLY A 181 -4.34 14.83 -11.79
C GLY A 181 -4.82 16.24 -11.45
N ARG A 182 -5.81 16.39 -10.56
CA ARG A 182 -6.28 17.67 -10.01
C ARG A 182 -5.41 18.07 -8.80
N ASP A 183 -4.12 18.20 -9.06
CA ASP A 183 -3.06 18.36 -8.05
C ASP A 183 -3.29 19.54 -7.11
N LEU A 184 -3.68 20.71 -7.65
CA LEU A 184 -3.92 21.92 -6.85
C LEU A 184 -5.02 21.71 -5.80
N MET A 185 -6.12 21.04 -6.19
CA MET A 185 -7.20 20.73 -5.27
C MET A 185 -6.78 19.66 -4.25
N GLY A 186 -5.96 18.68 -4.67
CA GLY A 186 -5.36 17.72 -3.75
C GLY A 186 -4.49 18.39 -2.70
N GLY A 187 -3.64 19.34 -3.11
CA GLY A 187 -2.81 20.15 -2.22
C GLY A 187 -3.62 21.05 -1.30
N PHE A 188 -4.67 21.70 -1.81
CA PHE A 188 -5.60 22.51 -1.02
C PHE A 188 -6.25 21.70 0.12
N VAL A 189 -6.87 20.56 -0.20
CA VAL A 189 -7.53 19.71 0.83
C VAL A 189 -6.51 19.19 1.84
N PHE A 190 -5.28 18.89 1.41
CA PHE A 190 -4.22 18.48 2.34
C PHE A 190 -3.77 19.63 3.26
N ALA A 191 -3.63 20.85 2.74
CA ALA A 191 -3.32 22.01 3.57
C ALA A 191 -4.41 22.27 4.62
N VAL A 192 -5.68 22.12 4.24
CA VAL A 192 -6.82 22.18 5.17
C VAL A 192 -6.69 21.09 6.24
N LEU A 193 -6.40 19.84 5.85
CA LEU A 193 -6.19 18.73 6.78
C LEU A 193 -5.04 18.99 7.78
N LEU A 194 -3.94 19.60 7.35
CA LEU A 194 -2.85 19.99 8.27
C LEU A 194 -3.31 20.99 9.34
N CYS A 195 -4.25 21.88 8.98
CA CYS A 195 -4.84 22.84 9.90
C CYS A 195 -5.93 22.21 10.81
N PHE A 196 -6.37 20.97 10.52
CA PHE A 196 -7.23 20.19 11.40
C PHE A 196 -6.43 19.29 12.35
N LYS A 197 -5.36 18.64 11.89
CA LYS A 197 -4.52 17.80 12.75
C LYS A 197 -3.08 17.78 12.26
N HIS A 198 -2.17 18.25 13.10
CA HIS A 198 -0.76 18.42 12.73
C HIS A 198 -0.03 17.09 12.50
N LEU A 199 -0.53 15.95 13.03
CA LEU A 199 0.05 14.62 12.80
C LEU A 199 0.12 14.26 11.30
N PHE A 200 -0.75 14.83 10.46
CA PHE A 200 -0.72 14.59 9.02
C PHE A 200 0.51 15.21 8.33
N ALA A 201 1.25 16.10 9.00
CA ALA A 201 2.45 16.76 8.48
C ALA A 201 3.58 15.79 8.13
N VAL A 202 3.58 14.57 8.67
CA VAL A 202 4.52 13.50 8.30
C VAL A 202 4.50 13.22 6.79
N ALA A 203 3.34 13.35 6.12
CA ALA A 203 3.24 13.15 4.67
C ALA A 203 3.57 14.41 3.85
N ALA A 204 3.75 15.58 4.48
CA ALA A 204 3.99 16.84 3.77
C ALA A 204 5.21 16.80 2.83
N PRO A 205 6.36 16.15 3.18
CA PRO A 205 7.47 16.00 2.24
C PRO A 205 7.08 15.24 0.96
N VAL A 206 6.24 14.20 1.06
CA VAL A 206 5.76 13.45 -0.11
C VAL A 206 4.86 14.33 -0.98
N TYR A 207 3.93 15.06 -0.36
CA TYR A 207 3.07 16.02 -1.06
C TYR A 207 3.89 17.08 -1.78
N PHE A 208 4.85 17.69 -1.09
CA PHE A 208 5.71 18.73 -1.64
C PHE A 208 6.49 18.22 -2.86
N VAL A 209 7.23 17.11 -2.71
CA VAL A 209 8.04 16.53 -3.79
C VAL A 209 7.17 16.11 -4.98
N TYR A 210 6.02 15.48 -4.72
CA TYR A 210 5.09 15.07 -5.78
C TYR A 210 4.50 16.27 -6.52
N LEU A 211 3.97 17.28 -5.81
CA LEU A 211 3.35 18.46 -6.44
C LEU A 211 4.39 19.30 -7.18
N LEU A 212 5.58 19.51 -6.60
CA LEU A 212 6.67 20.22 -7.26
C LEU A 212 7.05 19.54 -8.57
N ARG A 213 7.15 18.21 -8.58
CA ARG A 213 7.54 17.46 -9.77
C ARG A 213 6.40 17.29 -10.79
N HIS A 214 5.22 16.89 -10.35
CA HIS A 214 4.09 16.51 -11.21
C HIS A 214 3.31 17.74 -11.71
N TYR A 215 3.02 18.67 -10.80
CA TYR A 215 2.22 19.85 -11.09
C TYR A 215 3.09 20.99 -11.61
N CYS A 216 4.14 21.35 -10.87
CA CYS A 216 4.92 22.56 -11.15
C CYS A 216 5.95 22.40 -12.28
N TRP A 217 6.56 21.22 -12.47
CA TRP A 217 7.68 21.06 -13.42
C TRP A 217 7.23 20.97 -14.90
N LYS A 218 6.65 22.04 -15.45
CA LYS A 218 6.16 22.16 -16.84
C LYS A 218 6.80 23.31 -17.63
N GLY A 219 8.13 23.46 -17.53
CA GLY A 219 8.91 24.56 -18.10
C GLY A 219 9.14 25.70 -17.10
N PHE A 220 10.06 26.63 -17.41
CA PHE A 220 10.51 27.66 -16.46
C PHE A 220 9.38 28.62 -16.05
N VAL A 221 8.80 29.38 -17.00
CA VAL A 221 7.77 30.39 -16.73
C VAL A 221 6.48 29.76 -16.18
N LYS A 222 5.97 28.74 -16.87
CA LYS A 222 4.74 28.04 -16.44
C LYS A 222 4.92 27.33 -15.10
N GLY A 223 6.13 26.84 -14.82
CA GLY A 223 6.43 26.22 -13.55
C GLY A 223 6.51 27.21 -12.41
N PHE A 224 7.16 28.35 -12.61
CA PHE A 224 7.18 29.44 -11.64
C PHE A 224 5.75 29.88 -11.27
N TRP A 225 4.89 30.16 -12.27
CA TRP A 225 3.49 30.52 -12.01
C TRP A 225 2.74 29.46 -11.20
N ARG A 226 2.93 28.17 -11.51
CA ARG A 226 2.29 27.08 -10.78
C ARG A 226 2.79 26.94 -9.34
N ILE A 227 4.08 27.17 -9.09
CA ILE A 227 4.64 27.22 -7.74
C ILE A 227 4.01 28.38 -6.96
N SER A 228 3.95 29.56 -7.57
CA SER A 228 3.34 30.75 -6.94
C SER A 228 1.87 30.53 -6.62
N VAL A 229 1.08 29.95 -7.54
CA VAL A 229 -0.33 29.62 -7.30
C VAL A 229 -0.49 28.58 -6.20
N LEU A 230 0.33 27.52 -6.20
CA LEU A 230 0.29 26.51 -5.13
C LEU A 230 0.66 27.13 -3.78
N GLY A 231 1.71 27.95 -3.74
CA GLY A 231 2.14 28.68 -2.54
C GLY A 231 1.05 29.62 -2.03
N ALA A 232 0.42 30.40 -2.91
CA ALA A 232 -0.68 31.30 -2.55
C ALA A 232 -1.88 30.56 -1.96
N VAL A 233 -2.24 29.40 -2.52
CA VAL A 233 -3.32 28.55 -1.97
C VAL A 233 -2.98 28.04 -0.58
N VAL A 234 -1.75 27.56 -0.36
CA VAL A 234 -1.32 27.09 0.98
C VAL A 234 -1.29 28.25 1.97
N VAL A 235 -0.73 29.40 1.59
CA VAL A 235 -0.69 30.60 2.44
C VAL A 235 -2.11 31.06 2.79
N ALA A 236 -3.04 31.08 1.83
CA ALA A 236 -4.43 31.47 2.08
C ALA A 236 -5.12 30.56 3.11
N VAL A 237 -4.91 29.23 3.01
CA VAL A 237 -5.46 28.27 3.98
C VAL A 237 -4.88 28.48 5.37
N PHE A 238 -3.55 28.61 5.49
CA PHE A 238 -2.90 28.85 6.78
C PHE A 238 -3.24 30.22 7.36
N ALA A 239 -3.38 31.26 6.53
CA ALA A 239 -3.84 32.58 6.97
C ALA A 239 -5.28 32.52 7.48
N ALA A 240 -6.17 31.77 6.83
CA ALA A 240 -7.54 31.57 7.32
C ALA A 240 -7.58 30.81 8.66
N ALA A 241 -6.70 29.82 8.84
CA ALA A 241 -6.63 29.05 10.09
C ALA A 241 -6.01 29.85 11.24
N TYR A 242 -4.80 30.38 11.02
CA TYR A 242 -3.95 30.95 12.07
C TYR A 242 -4.00 32.48 12.14
N GLY A 243 -4.51 33.17 11.11
CA GLY A 243 -4.56 34.64 11.04
C GLY A 243 -5.20 35.30 12.27
N PRO A 244 -6.36 34.84 12.76
CA PRO A 244 -6.95 35.37 13.98
C PRO A 244 -6.04 35.25 15.21
N PHE A 245 -5.36 34.12 15.37
CA PHE A 245 -4.43 33.89 16.49
C PHE A 245 -3.12 34.68 16.35
N VAL A 246 -2.69 34.98 15.13
CA VAL A 246 -1.58 35.92 14.87
C VAL A 246 -2.00 37.34 15.25
N TYR A 247 -3.20 37.77 14.88
CA TYR A 247 -3.75 39.08 15.23
C TYR A 247 -3.82 39.28 16.75
N HIS A 248 -4.26 38.26 17.50
CA HIS A 248 -4.31 38.28 18.96
C HIS A 248 -2.96 37.99 19.65
N GLY A 249 -1.86 37.83 18.91
CA GLY A 249 -0.53 37.59 19.49
C GLY A 249 -0.36 36.21 20.17
N GLN A 250 -1.19 35.23 19.85
CA GLN A 250 -1.27 33.93 20.57
C GLN A 250 -0.52 32.79 19.91
N MET A 251 0.15 33.05 18.77
CA MET A 251 0.74 31.99 17.95
C MET A 251 1.70 31.08 18.74
N GLN A 252 2.49 31.64 19.66
CA GLN A 252 3.41 30.86 20.50
C GLN A 252 2.66 29.90 21.45
N LYS A 253 1.50 30.32 21.97
CA LYS A 253 0.65 29.46 22.80
C LYS A 253 0.04 28.33 21.98
N VAL A 254 -0.48 28.63 20.79
CA VAL A 254 -1.02 27.64 19.85
C VAL A 254 0.05 26.58 19.51
N ILE A 255 1.25 27.01 19.12
CA ILE A 255 2.36 26.09 18.80
C ILE A 255 2.77 25.26 20.02
N GLY A 256 2.87 25.89 21.20
CA GLY A 256 3.23 25.20 22.45
C GLY A 256 2.22 24.14 22.88
N ARG A 257 0.92 24.33 22.60
CA ARG A 257 -0.13 23.32 22.82
C ARG A 257 -0.06 22.19 21.81
N MET A 258 0.14 22.52 20.54
CA MET A 258 0.19 21.52 19.45
C MET A 258 1.42 20.61 19.53
N PHE A 259 2.57 21.16 19.92
CA PHE A 259 3.83 20.42 19.99
C PHE A 259 4.41 20.44 21.42
N PRO A 260 3.85 19.65 22.34
CA PRO A 260 4.31 19.60 23.72
C PRO A 260 5.59 18.76 23.82
N PHE A 261 6.74 19.32 23.40
CA PHE A 261 8.04 18.64 23.41
C PHE A 261 8.56 18.25 24.80
N GLY A 262 7.91 18.71 25.88
CA GLY A 262 8.16 18.24 27.24
C GLY A 262 7.69 16.80 27.49
N ARG A 263 6.79 16.26 26.65
CA ARG A 263 6.37 14.85 26.73
C ARG A 263 7.51 13.96 26.21
N GLY A 264 7.98 13.04 27.04
CA GLY A 264 9.09 12.12 26.71
C GLY A 264 8.85 11.27 25.44
N LEU A 265 9.89 10.58 24.97
CA LEU A 265 9.87 9.84 23.70
C LEU A 265 8.74 8.80 23.62
N CYS A 266 8.45 8.12 24.72
CA CYS A 266 7.46 7.04 24.80
C CYS A 266 6.43 7.31 25.91
N HIS A 267 5.19 6.89 25.66
CA HIS A 267 4.09 6.89 26.64
C HIS A 267 4.12 5.59 27.49
N ALA A 268 3.29 5.54 28.53
CA ALA A 268 3.17 4.39 29.43
C ALA A 268 2.74 3.06 28.77
N TYR A 269 2.01 3.12 27.65
CA TYR A 269 1.84 1.98 26.74
C TYR A 269 2.73 2.19 25.53
N TRP A 270 3.53 1.18 25.19
CA TRP A 270 4.48 1.33 24.10
C TRP A 270 3.77 1.08 22.77
N ALA A 271 3.61 2.12 21.96
CA ALA A 271 3.19 1.93 20.59
C ALA A 271 4.15 0.93 19.90
N PRO A 272 3.65 0.05 19.02
CA PRO A 272 4.46 -1.00 18.39
C PRO A 272 5.38 -0.43 17.30
N ASN A 273 6.36 0.38 17.69
CA ASN A 273 7.29 1.08 16.83
C ASN A 273 8.75 0.69 17.12
N PHE A 274 9.71 1.36 16.48
CA PHE A 274 11.13 1.04 16.64
C PHE A 274 11.64 1.22 18.08
N TRP A 275 11.08 2.18 18.81
CA TRP A 275 11.55 2.56 20.14
C TRP A 275 11.34 1.47 21.19
N VAL A 276 10.36 0.58 21.00
CA VAL A 276 10.17 -0.62 21.82
C VAL A 276 11.48 -1.43 21.93
N PHE A 277 12.16 -1.68 20.81
CA PHE A 277 13.41 -2.45 20.79
C PHE A 277 14.55 -1.69 21.47
N TYR A 278 14.59 -0.37 21.28
CA TYR A 278 15.59 0.48 21.90
C TYR A 278 15.47 0.47 23.43
N ILE A 279 14.25 0.58 23.96
CA ILE A 279 14.00 0.52 25.41
C ILE A 279 14.33 -0.86 25.99
N ILE A 280 13.99 -1.94 25.29
CA ILE A 280 14.30 -3.31 25.76
C ILE A 280 15.80 -3.53 25.81
N LEU A 281 16.52 -3.06 24.79
CA LEU A 281 17.96 -3.14 24.77
C LEU A 281 18.57 -2.36 25.94
N ASP A 282 18.12 -1.13 26.20
CA ASP A 282 18.55 -0.32 27.34
C ASP A 282 18.33 -1.04 28.67
N LYS A 283 17.11 -1.55 28.91
CA LYS A 283 16.77 -2.28 30.14
C LYS A 283 17.52 -3.60 30.27
N GLY A 284 17.70 -4.34 29.18
CA GLY A 284 18.42 -5.61 29.15
C GLY A 284 19.89 -5.43 29.48
N LEU A 285 20.52 -4.39 28.91
CA LEU A 285 21.89 -4.00 29.25
C LEU A 285 21.99 -3.56 30.72
N ALA A 286 20.99 -2.81 31.22
CA ALA A 286 20.98 -2.33 32.61
C ALA A 286 20.92 -3.49 33.60
N PHE A 287 20.07 -4.48 33.31
CA PHE A 287 19.99 -5.69 34.10
C PHE A 287 21.30 -6.51 34.06
N LEU A 288 21.90 -6.67 32.88
CA LEU A 288 23.14 -7.43 32.70
C LEU A 288 24.31 -6.78 33.43
N LEU A 289 24.51 -5.47 33.29
CA LEU A 289 25.59 -4.73 33.93
C LEU A 289 25.41 -4.66 35.46
N LYS A 290 24.17 -4.55 35.96
CA LYS A 290 23.89 -4.66 37.39
C LYS A 290 24.26 -6.05 37.94
N LYS A 291 23.99 -7.12 37.18
CA LYS A 291 24.38 -8.49 37.54
C LYS A 291 25.91 -8.67 37.55
N LEU A 292 26.64 -7.88 36.77
CA LEU A 292 28.11 -7.83 36.75
C LEU A 292 28.72 -6.94 37.84
N GLY A 293 27.91 -6.43 38.78
CA GLY A 293 28.38 -5.66 39.93
C GLY A 293 28.60 -4.16 39.66
N LEU A 294 28.19 -3.66 38.49
CA LEU A 294 28.27 -2.23 38.17
C LEU A 294 27.05 -1.49 38.72
N ASN A 295 27.29 -0.38 39.43
CA ASN A 295 26.24 0.40 40.05
C ASN A 295 25.62 1.37 39.03
N ILE A 296 24.49 1.00 38.45
CA ILE A 296 23.78 1.83 37.47
C ILE A 296 22.67 2.60 38.18
N PRO A 297 22.58 3.93 38.01
CA PRO A 297 21.47 4.72 38.53
C PRO A 297 20.16 4.21 37.93
N VAL A 298 19.21 3.84 38.79
CA VAL A 298 17.87 3.44 38.37
C VAL A 298 17.17 4.69 37.81
N PRO A 299 16.69 4.69 36.55
CA PRO A 299 15.93 5.81 36.02
C PRO A 299 14.69 6.07 36.88
N ALA A 300 14.47 7.34 37.27
CA ALA A 300 13.38 7.75 38.15
C ALA A 300 11.97 7.50 37.57
N ALA A 301 11.85 7.31 36.25
CA ALA A 301 10.58 7.12 35.57
C ALA A 301 10.32 5.63 35.28
N SER A 302 9.33 5.06 35.97
CA SER A 302 8.81 3.74 35.61
C SER A 302 7.95 3.84 34.35
N PHE A 303 8.42 3.24 33.25
CA PHE A 303 7.69 3.09 31.98
C PHE A 303 6.34 2.33 32.08
N THR A 304 5.84 2.04 33.29
CA THR A 304 4.69 1.17 33.56
C THR A 304 3.57 1.85 34.33
N GLY A 305 3.69 3.14 34.67
CA GLY A 305 2.82 3.81 35.64
C GLY A 305 1.74 4.74 35.08
N GLY A 306 1.56 4.87 33.76
CA GLY A 306 0.60 5.83 33.20
C GLY A 306 1.01 7.31 33.33
N LEU A 307 1.88 7.64 34.28
CA LEU A 307 2.38 8.98 34.55
C LEU A 307 3.43 9.38 33.51
N VAL A 308 3.08 10.38 32.71
CA VAL A 308 3.98 11.08 31.78
C VAL A 308 4.99 11.87 32.61
N GLY A 309 6.16 11.27 32.85
CA GLY A 309 7.31 11.98 33.41
C GLY A 309 8.06 12.77 32.34
N ASP A 310 8.65 13.89 32.75
CA ASP A 310 9.55 14.68 31.92
C ASP A 310 10.80 13.87 31.58
N SER A 311 10.94 13.49 30.31
CA SER A 311 12.08 12.74 29.75
C SER A 311 12.16 11.27 30.21
N SER A 312 12.21 10.34 29.26
CA SER A 312 12.54 8.93 29.52
C SER A 312 14.06 8.83 29.68
N PRO A 313 14.65 8.76 30.89
CA PRO A 313 16.10 8.69 31.00
C PRO A 313 16.48 7.25 30.68
N PHE A 314 16.93 6.99 29.44
CA PHE A 314 17.66 5.76 29.14
C PHE A 314 18.83 5.59 30.13
N ALA A 315 18.94 4.40 30.70
CA ALA A 315 19.91 4.12 31.76
C ALA A 315 21.34 3.98 31.22
N ILE A 316 21.48 3.48 29.99
CA ILE A 316 22.75 3.15 29.35
C ILE A 316 22.83 3.74 27.95
N LEU A 317 21.76 3.60 27.17
CA LEU A 317 21.72 4.06 25.80
C LEU A 317 21.62 5.59 25.74
N PRO A 318 22.13 6.22 24.67
CA PRO A 318 22.04 7.67 24.50
C PRO A 318 20.60 8.21 24.54
N GLN A 319 20.42 9.39 25.11
CA GLN A 319 19.14 10.09 25.05
C GLN A 319 18.76 10.41 23.61
N VAL A 320 17.57 9.99 23.20
CA VAL A 320 17.02 10.31 21.89
C VAL A 320 16.35 11.69 21.99
N THR A 321 16.68 12.60 21.08
CA THR A 321 16.06 13.93 21.03
C THR A 321 15.00 14.02 19.92
N PRO A 322 14.04 14.96 19.98
CA PRO A 322 13.09 15.19 18.89
C PRO A 322 13.80 15.42 17.54
N LEU A 323 14.93 16.13 17.53
CA LEU A 323 15.73 16.34 16.32
C LEU A 323 16.29 15.03 15.75
N THR A 324 16.77 14.12 16.60
CA THR A 324 17.23 12.79 16.18
C THR A 324 16.11 12.04 15.47
N THR A 325 14.91 12.01 16.06
CA THR A 325 13.75 11.33 15.46
C THR A 325 13.36 11.94 14.12
N PHE A 326 13.39 13.27 14.01
CA PHE A 326 13.10 13.99 12.77
C PHE A 326 14.07 13.60 11.65
N ILE A 327 15.37 13.55 11.94
CA ILE A 327 16.40 13.12 10.98
C ILE A 327 16.16 11.67 10.56
N MET A 328 15.89 10.76 11.50
CA MET A 328 15.65 9.35 11.16
C MET A 328 14.41 9.18 10.28
N VAL A 329 13.32 9.90 10.55
CA VAL A 329 12.11 9.88 9.72
C VAL A 329 12.44 10.36 8.30
N LEU A 330 13.18 11.46 8.15
CA LEU A 330 13.59 11.96 6.82
C LEU A 330 14.49 10.97 6.06
N LEU A 331 15.42 10.32 6.74
CA LEU A 331 16.28 9.30 6.15
C LEU A 331 15.44 8.09 5.68
N ALA A 332 14.50 7.60 6.51
CA ALA A 332 13.61 6.51 6.15
C ALA A 332 12.63 6.86 5.00
N LEU A 333 12.23 8.14 4.90
CA LEU A 333 11.41 8.67 3.80
C LEU A 333 12.18 8.83 2.49
N SER A 334 13.50 9.02 2.54
CA SER A 334 14.33 9.37 1.38
C SER A 334 14.14 8.47 0.15
N PRO A 335 14.01 7.13 0.24
CA PRO A 335 13.81 6.28 -0.95
C PRO A 335 12.48 6.57 -1.64
N CYS A 336 11.44 6.85 -0.85
CA CYS A 336 10.11 7.21 -1.33
C CYS A 336 10.13 8.58 -2.03
N LEU A 337 10.79 9.58 -1.45
CA LEU A 337 10.93 10.92 -2.04
C LEU A 337 11.69 10.89 -3.36
N ILE A 338 12.80 10.15 -3.41
CA ILE A 338 13.59 9.96 -4.65
C ILE A 338 12.73 9.31 -5.73
N LYS A 339 11.91 8.30 -5.39
CA LYS A 339 11.02 7.64 -6.34
C LYS A 339 9.92 8.59 -6.84
N ALA A 340 9.28 9.32 -5.94
CA ALA A 340 8.24 10.29 -6.28
C ALA A 340 8.78 11.38 -7.22
N TRP A 341 10.02 11.83 -7.01
CA TRP A 341 10.69 12.78 -7.90
C TRP A 341 11.05 12.19 -9.28
N LYS A 342 11.61 10.98 -9.31
CA LYS A 342 12.05 10.34 -10.56
C LYS A 342 10.87 9.94 -11.45
N ASN A 343 9.78 9.44 -10.87
CA ASN A 343 8.64 8.93 -11.62
C ASN A 343 7.32 9.25 -10.87
N PRO A 344 6.80 10.49 -10.99
CA PRO A 344 5.62 10.97 -10.26
C PRO A 344 4.32 10.37 -10.84
N GLN A 345 4.04 9.10 -10.62
CA GLN A 345 2.80 8.46 -11.07
C GLN A 345 1.63 8.73 -10.11
N PRO A 346 0.51 9.33 -10.56
CA PRO A 346 -0.66 9.59 -9.70
C PRO A 346 -1.20 8.34 -8.98
N ARG A 347 -1.13 7.17 -9.63
CA ARG A 347 -1.57 5.89 -9.04
C ARG A 347 -0.72 5.41 -7.86
N SER A 348 0.52 5.90 -7.73
CA SER A 348 1.42 5.52 -6.64
C SER A 348 1.29 6.41 -5.41
N VAL A 349 0.58 7.54 -5.51
CA VAL A 349 0.41 8.52 -4.44
C VAL A 349 -0.14 7.92 -3.13
N PRO A 350 -1.21 7.09 -3.14
CA PRO A 350 -1.69 6.47 -1.90
C PRO A 350 -0.62 5.62 -1.21
N ARG A 351 0.20 4.89 -1.99
CA ARG A 351 1.28 4.05 -1.47
C ARG A 351 2.41 4.87 -0.85
N TRP A 352 2.80 5.99 -1.48
CA TRP A 352 3.82 6.88 -0.93
C TRP A 352 3.36 7.56 0.36
N ILE A 353 2.09 7.96 0.42
CA ILE A 353 1.51 8.56 1.63
C ILE A 353 1.42 7.53 2.75
N ALA A 354 0.93 6.32 2.47
CA ALA A 354 0.90 5.23 3.46
C ALA A 354 2.31 4.91 3.98
N TYR A 355 3.29 4.80 3.08
CA TYR A 355 4.69 4.58 3.46
C TYR A 355 5.24 5.71 4.32
N ALA A 356 4.90 6.97 4.01
CA ALA A 356 5.35 8.10 4.81
C ALA A 356 4.81 8.06 6.24
N TYR A 357 3.53 7.77 6.41
CA TYR A 357 2.94 7.58 7.72
C TYR A 357 3.53 6.39 8.48
N MET A 358 3.88 5.32 7.78
CA MET A 358 4.58 4.19 8.41
C MET A 358 5.99 4.57 8.88
N CYS A 359 6.75 5.37 8.11
CA CYS A 359 8.05 5.90 8.56
C CYS A 359 7.91 6.79 9.80
N GLY A 360 6.93 7.70 9.79
CA GLY A 360 6.65 8.54 10.96
C GLY A 360 6.16 7.74 12.16
N PHE A 361 5.40 6.67 11.95
CA PHE A 361 4.96 5.79 13.03
C PHE A 361 6.14 5.03 13.66
N LEU A 362 7.05 4.51 12.83
CA LEU A 362 8.18 3.73 13.29
C LEU A 362 9.21 4.56 14.06
N PHE A 363 9.53 5.76 13.56
CA PHE A 363 10.66 6.56 14.03
C PHE A 363 10.28 7.93 14.60
N GLY A 364 8.99 8.26 14.69
CA GLY A 364 8.54 9.56 15.16
C GLY A 364 8.73 9.76 16.67
N TRP A 365 8.78 11.03 17.08
CA TRP A 365 8.71 11.42 18.49
C TRP A 365 7.28 11.25 19.00
N HIS A 366 7.13 10.60 20.17
CA HIS A 366 5.86 10.53 20.89
C HIS A 366 4.69 10.01 20.02
N VAL A 367 4.83 8.80 19.51
CA VAL A 367 3.84 8.14 18.65
C VAL A 367 2.93 7.22 19.48
N HIS A 368 1.62 7.29 19.22
CA HIS A 368 0.61 6.40 19.79
C HIS A 368 0.23 5.26 18.83
N GLU A 369 -0.22 4.14 19.37
CA GLU A 369 -0.76 2.98 18.66
C GLU A 369 -1.90 3.36 17.71
N LYS A 370 -2.75 4.32 18.11
CA LYS A 370 -3.85 4.90 17.30
C LYS A 370 -3.36 5.48 15.97
N ALA A 371 -2.10 5.93 15.91
CA ALA A 371 -1.53 6.50 14.70
C ALA A 371 -1.36 5.47 13.57
N SER A 372 -1.47 4.17 13.85
CA SER A 372 -1.42 3.11 12.84
C SER A 372 -2.47 3.24 11.75
N LEU A 373 -3.62 3.86 12.05
CA LEU A 373 -4.70 4.14 11.09
C LEU A 373 -4.23 5.01 9.91
N HIS A 374 -3.27 5.92 10.13
CA HIS A 374 -2.79 6.84 9.10
C HIS A 374 -2.10 6.14 7.94
N PHE A 375 -1.48 4.97 8.16
CA PHE A 375 -0.92 4.17 7.07
C PHE A 375 -1.82 3.01 6.63
N VAL A 376 -2.61 2.40 7.53
CA VAL A 376 -3.50 1.29 7.15
C VAL A 376 -4.62 1.76 6.22
N ILE A 377 -5.31 2.86 6.55
CA ILE A 377 -6.46 3.30 5.75
C ILE A 377 -6.06 3.72 4.32
N PRO A 378 -5.00 4.53 4.09
CA PRO A 378 -4.55 4.82 2.73
C PRO A 378 -4.02 3.61 1.98
N LEU A 379 -3.42 2.62 2.67
CA LEU A 379 -2.94 1.38 2.05
C LEU A 379 -4.09 0.50 1.54
N ALA A 380 -5.27 0.57 2.17
CA ALA A 380 -6.48 -0.13 1.72
C ALA A 380 -6.88 0.23 0.28
N ILE A 381 -6.58 1.46 -0.16
CA ILE A 381 -6.85 1.96 -1.52
C ILE A 381 -6.08 1.14 -2.57
N VAL A 382 -4.89 0.64 -2.23
CA VAL A 382 -4.00 -0.08 -3.14
C VAL A 382 -3.93 -1.58 -2.88
N ALA A 383 -4.56 -2.08 -1.81
CA ALA A 383 -4.50 -3.48 -1.39
C ALA A 383 -4.98 -4.46 -2.49
N GLY A 384 -5.91 -4.05 -3.35
CA GLY A 384 -6.41 -4.87 -4.46
C GLY A 384 -5.54 -4.87 -5.73
N ASN A 385 -4.51 -4.03 -5.82
CA ASN A 385 -3.79 -3.82 -7.08
C ASN A 385 -2.85 -4.97 -7.46
N SER A 386 -2.32 -5.70 -6.49
CA SER A 386 -1.42 -6.82 -6.71
C SER A 386 -1.51 -7.83 -5.56
N LEU A 387 -1.12 -9.08 -5.83
CA LEU A 387 -1.05 -10.12 -4.80
C LEU A 387 -0.06 -9.75 -3.69
N GLU A 388 1.00 -9.01 -4.04
CA GLU A 388 1.98 -8.51 -3.09
C GLU A 388 1.36 -7.45 -2.17
N ASP A 389 0.68 -6.43 -2.72
CA ASP A 389 -0.02 -5.41 -1.92
C ASP A 389 -1.08 -6.05 -1.00
N ALA A 390 -1.80 -7.07 -1.49
CA ALA A 390 -2.80 -7.80 -0.72
C ALA A 390 -2.20 -8.54 0.48
N ARG A 391 -1.04 -9.20 0.31
CA ARG A 391 -0.35 -9.91 1.39
C ARG A 391 0.17 -8.96 2.46
N HIS A 392 0.79 -7.84 2.05
CA HIS A 392 1.27 -6.82 2.96
C HIS A 392 0.11 -6.20 3.74
N TYR A 393 -0.95 -5.79 3.05
CA TYR A 393 -2.12 -5.22 3.71
C TYR A 393 -2.78 -6.21 4.67
N PHE A 394 -2.91 -7.48 4.29
CA PHE A 394 -3.54 -8.51 5.13
C PHE A 394 -2.85 -8.64 6.49
N LEU A 395 -1.53 -8.83 6.51
CA LEU A 395 -0.78 -8.98 7.76
C LEU A 395 -0.75 -7.66 8.53
N LEU A 396 -0.43 -6.56 7.86
CA LEU A 396 -0.30 -5.25 8.50
C LEU A 396 -1.62 -4.77 9.12
N SER A 397 -2.76 -5.03 8.48
CA SER A 397 -4.08 -4.66 9.02
C SER A 397 -4.47 -5.48 10.24
N ILE A 398 -4.11 -6.77 10.29
CA ILE A 398 -4.36 -7.63 11.46
C ILE A 398 -3.52 -7.15 12.64
N VAL A 399 -2.22 -6.94 12.41
CA VAL A 399 -1.28 -6.49 13.45
C VAL A 399 -1.64 -5.10 13.96
N SER A 400 -1.97 -4.18 13.07
CA SER A 400 -2.41 -2.83 13.44
C SER A 400 -3.66 -2.90 14.31
N CYS A 401 -4.69 -3.67 13.93
CA CYS A 401 -5.90 -3.81 14.73
C CYS A 401 -5.61 -4.47 16.09
N TYR A 402 -4.78 -5.52 16.11
CA TYR A 402 -4.40 -6.21 17.34
C TYR A 402 -3.64 -5.29 18.32
N SER A 403 -2.78 -4.42 17.80
CA SER A 403 -2.04 -3.46 18.62
C SER A 403 -2.91 -2.41 19.34
N LEU A 404 -4.18 -2.26 18.93
CA LEU A 404 -5.17 -1.40 19.57
C LEU A 404 -5.91 -2.11 20.70
N PHE A 405 -5.74 -3.42 20.91
CA PHE A 405 -6.47 -4.17 21.93
C PHE A 405 -6.26 -3.62 23.35
N PRO A 406 -5.06 -3.18 23.74
CA PRO A 406 -4.85 -2.57 25.06
C PRO A 406 -5.58 -1.25 25.28
N LEU A 407 -6.03 -0.58 24.22
CA LEU A 407 -6.81 0.65 24.32
C LEU A 407 -8.18 0.43 24.99
N LEU A 408 -8.74 -0.77 24.81
CA LEU A 408 -10.00 -1.22 25.39
C LEU A 408 -9.68 -2.30 26.44
N TYR A 409 -9.34 -1.87 27.64
CA TYR A 409 -8.83 -2.74 28.70
C TYR A 409 -9.93 -3.44 29.51
N GLU A 410 -11.18 -2.98 29.41
CA GLU A 410 -12.31 -3.59 30.10
C GLU A 410 -12.65 -4.98 29.53
N ALA A 411 -13.11 -5.87 30.42
CA ALA A 411 -13.42 -7.26 30.07
C ALA A 411 -14.64 -7.39 29.15
N GLN A 412 -15.58 -6.43 29.22
CA GLN A 412 -16.84 -6.47 28.46
C GLN A 412 -16.62 -6.26 26.96
N GLU A 413 -15.64 -5.44 26.59
CA GLU A 413 -15.27 -5.11 25.22
C GLU A 413 -14.35 -6.15 24.59
N TYR A 414 -13.79 -7.07 25.39
CA TYR A 414 -12.84 -8.05 24.93
C TYR A 414 -13.41 -8.99 23.85
N PRO A 415 -14.62 -9.59 24.01
CA PRO A 415 -15.24 -10.37 22.94
C PRO A 415 -15.51 -9.54 21.67
N ILE A 416 -15.84 -8.25 21.83
CA ILE A 416 -16.14 -7.35 20.70
C ILE A 416 -14.89 -7.14 19.85
N LYS A 417 -13.75 -6.79 20.45
CA LYS A 417 -12.50 -6.55 19.70
C LYS A 417 -11.96 -7.82 19.03
N VAL A 418 -12.10 -8.98 19.68
CA VAL A 418 -11.73 -10.28 19.07
C VAL A 418 -12.65 -10.60 17.88
N LEU A 419 -13.96 -10.44 18.03
CA LEU A 419 -14.92 -10.67 16.97
C LEU A 419 -14.68 -9.76 15.76
N LEU A 420 -14.43 -8.47 16.01
CA LEU A 420 -14.09 -7.49 14.96
C LEU A 420 -12.83 -7.90 14.19
N LEU A 421 -11.77 -8.33 14.90
CA LEU A 421 -10.52 -8.78 14.28
C LEU A 421 -10.73 -10.05 13.43
N LEU A 422 -11.44 -11.04 13.98
CA LEU A 422 -11.70 -12.30 13.28
C LEU A 422 -12.58 -12.08 12.05
N LEU A 423 -13.67 -11.33 12.18
CA LEU A 423 -14.56 -11.00 11.07
C LEU A 423 -13.81 -10.26 9.97
N HIS A 424 -13.00 -9.25 10.33
CA HIS A 424 -12.17 -8.52 9.38
C HIS A 424 -11.18 -9.45 8.66
N SER A 425 -10.49 -10.31 9.40
CA SER A 425 -9.55 -11.28 8.85
C SER A 425 -10.21 -12.27 7.87
N VAL A 426 -11.38 -12.79 8.21
CA VAL A 426 -12.17 -13.69 7.35
C VAL A 426 -12.65 -12.97 6.10
N LEU A 427 -13.21 -11.77 6.25
CA LEU A 427 -13.69 -10.96 5.12
C LEU A 427 -12.55 -10.58 4.17
N MET A 428 -11.38 -10.20 4.70
CA MET A 428 -10.19 -9.96 3.90
C MET A 428 -9.74 -11.20 3.15
N TRP A 429 -9.64 -12.35 3.84
CA TRP A 429 -9.22 -13.61 3.24
C TRP A 429 -10.15 -14.02 2.09
N GLN A 430 -11.46 -13.96 2.32
CA GLN A 430 -12.47 -14.26 1.31
C GLN A 430 -12.42 -13.26 0.14
N SER A 431 -12.29 -11.97 0.42
CA SER A 431 -12.29 -10.92 -0.61
C SER A 431 -11.04 -11.00 -1.48
N PHE A 432 -9.84 -11.17 -0.89
CA PHE A 432 -8.61 -11.37 -1.65
C PHE A 432 -8.62 -12.68 -2.43
N SER A 433 -9.12 -13.78 -1.83
CA SER A 433 -9.31 -15.04 -2.54
C SER A 433 -10.24 -14.85 -3.74
N ALA A 434 -11.39 -14.18 -3.58
CA ALA A 434 -12.34 -13.93 -4.65
C ALA A 434 -11.80 -12.98 -5.75
N LEU A 435 -10.87 -12.09 -5.40
CA LEU A 435 -10.21 -11.19 -6.35
C LEU A 435 -9.17 -11.94 -7.19
N PHE A 436 -8.30 -12.75 -6.56
CA PHE A 436 -7.17 -13.40 -7.22
C PHE A 436 -7.43 -14.83 -7.74
N THR A 437 -8.54 -15.49 -7.37
CA THR A 437 -8.92 -16.83 -7.89
C THR A 437 -9.23 -16.85 -9.39
N LYS A 438 -9.72 -15.74 -9.97
CA LYS A 438 -10.04 -15.69 -11.42
C LYS A 438 -8.79 -15.64 -12.31
N ASP A 439 -7.69 -15.10 -11.83
CA ASP A 439 -6.42 -15.15 -12.59
C ASP A 439 -5.84 -16.57 -12.63
N ALA A 440 -6.09 -17.37 -11.58
CA ALA A 440 -5.73 -18.78 -11.56
C ALA A 440 -6.68 -19.65 -12.38
N THR A 441 -8.01 -19.45 -12.30
CA THR A 441 -8.99 -20.22 -13.09
C THR A 441 -9.00 -19.83 -14.57
N ALA A 442 -8.73 -18.58 -14.95
CA ALA A 442 -8.53 -18.22 -16.35
C ALA A 442 -7.27 -18.89 -16.93
N LYS A 443 -6.20 -19.01 -16.14
CA LYS A 443 -5.01 -19.80 -16.52
C LYS A 443 -5.30 -21.31 -16.55
N ALA A 444 -6.11 -21.83 -15.62
CA ALA A 444 -6.48 -23.24 -15.55
C ALA A 444 -7.48 -23.68 -16.63
N VAL A 445 -8.46 -22.86 -17.00
CA VAL A 445 -9.43 -23.14 -18.08
C VAL A 445 -8.75 -23.11 -19.45
N VAL A 446 -7.75 -22.24 -19.64
CA VAL A 446 -6.87 -22.26 -20.83
C VAL A 446 -6.04 -23.55 -20.86
N SER A 447 -5.66 -24.09 -19.70
CA SER A 447 -4.98 -25.39 -19.58
C SER A 447 -5.93 -26.56 -19.85
N ALA A 448 -7.14 -26.56 -19.28
CA ALA A 448 -8.15 -27.62 -19.42
C ALA A 448 -8.73 -27.71 -20.84
N LYS A 449 -8.96 -26.58 -21.53
CA LYS A 449 -9.33 -26.57 -22.97
C LYS A 449 -8.22 -27.14 -23.88
N LYS A 450 -7.00 -27.29 -23.37
CA LYS A 450 -5.89 -27.93 -24.08
C LYS A 450 -5.91 -29.44 -23.91
N THR A 451 -6.48 -29.95 -22.81
CA THR A 451 -6.56 -31.37 -22.47
C THR A 451 -7.77 -32.06 -23.10
N ASP A 452 -8.87 -31.34 -23.34
CA ASP A 452 -10.13 -31.89 -23.87
C ASP A 452 -10.12 -32.20 -25.39
N ARG A 453 -8.94 -32.24 -26.01
CA ARG A 453 -8.75 -32.62 -27.43
C ARG A 453 -7.97 -33.91 -27.62
N GLN A 454 -7.68 -34.67 -26.55
CA GLN A 454 -7.18 -36.03 -26.63
C GLN A 454 -7.99 -36.94 -25.70
N VAL A 455 -8.75 -37.82 -26.34
CA VAL A 455 -9.70 -38.77 -25.73
C VAL A 455 -8.98 -39.86 -24.95
N GLY A 456 -9.55 -40.19 -23.77
CA GLY A 456 -9.83 -41.55 -23.30
C GLY A 456 -8.67 -42.40 -22.77
N LEU A 457 -8.62 -42.58 -21.44
CA LEU A 457 -8.56 -43.89 -20.77
C LEU A 457 -8.65 -43.68 -19.24
N LYS A 458 -9.52 -44.48 -18.60
CA LYS A 458 -9.81 -44.50 -17.16
C LYS A 458 -8.58 -44.92 -16.34
N GLY A 459 -8.42 -44.34 -15.15
CA GLY A 459 -7.52 -44.84 -14.12
C GLY A 459 -7.41 -43.92 -12.90
N SER A 460 -8.16 -44.26 -11.85
CA SER A 460 -8.06 -43.89 -10.42
C SER A 460 -7.48 -42.52 -10.05
N SER A 461 -8.39 -41.63 -9.67
CA SER A 461 -8.15 -40.29 -9.13
C SER A 461 -7.95 -40.32 -7.62
N SER A 462 -6.77 -39.95 -7.14
CA SER A 462 -6.59 -39.21 -5.90
C SER A 462 -5.15 -38.69 -5.83
N ASP A 463 -4.90 -37.51 -6.40
CA ASP A 463 -3.83 -36.65 -5.90
C ASP A 463 -4.09 -35.19 -6.28
N VAL A 464 -3.78 -34.34 -5.31
CA VAL A 464 -4.46 -33.08 -5.00
C VAL A 464 -4.14 -31.98 -6.00
N VAL A 465 -5.19 -31.46 -6.63
CA VAL A 465 -5.19 -30.19 -7.36
C VAL A 465 -4.85 -29.06 -6.37
N GLU A 466 -3.64 -28.50 -6.45
CA GLU A 466 -3.31 -27.25 -5.75
C GLU A 466 -4.18 -26.11 -6.32
N LYS A 467 -5.23 -25.76 -5.56
CA LYS A 467 -6.19 -24.69 -5.89
C LYS A 467 -5.47 -23.34 -5.85
N GLY A 468 -5.35 -22.67 -7.00
CA GLY A 468 -4.82 -21.31 -7.09
C GLY A 468 -5.71 -20.25 -6.43
N GLY A 469 -5.46 -20.00 -5.14
CA GLY A 469 -6.10 -18.97 -4.32
C GLY A 469 -5.11 -18.01 -3.67
N PHE A 470 -5.62 -17.01 -2.94
CA PHE A 470 -4.80 -16.15 -2.08
C PHE A 470 -4.16 -17.02 -0.99
N CYS A 471 -2.82 -17.05 -0.94
CA CYS A 471 -2.07 -17.83 0.04
C CYS A 471 -1.04 -16.94 0.72
N ILE A 472 -0.98 -17.03 2.05
CA ILE A 472 0.09 -16.50 2.88
C ILE A 472 1.17 -17.58 2.99
N GLY A 473 2.43 -17.17 2.82
CA GLY A 473 3.59 -18.06 2.95
C GLY A 473 3.73 -18.61 4.37
N TRP A 474 4.57 -19.63 4.55
CA TRP A 474 4.77 -20.30 5.84
C TRP A 474 5.14 -19.30 6.96
N ILE A 475 6.02 -18.33 6.67
CA ILE A 475 6.45 -17.28 7.61
C ILE A 475 5.25 -16.52 8.17
N GLY A 476 4.36 -16.03 7.29
CA GLY A 476 3.19 -15.28 7.72
C GLY A 476 2.19 -16.13 8.51
N ARG A 477 2.09 -17.44 8.23
CA ARG A 477 1.26 -18.35 9.04
C ARG A 477 1.86 -18.54 10.43
N CYS A 478 3.16 -18.82 10.51
CA CYS A 478 3.87 -18.94 11.79
C CYS A 478 3.73 -17.66 12.63
N TYR A 479 3.80 -16.49 11.99
CA TYR A 479 3.57 -15.22 12.66
C TYR A 479 2.13 -15.09 13.21
N LEU A 480 1.11 -15.42 12.42
CA LEU A 480 -0.27 -15.38 12.90
C LEU A 480 -0.53 -16.37 14.06
N PHE A 481 0.11 -17.54 14.04
CA PHE A 481 0.07 -18.47 15.18
C PHE A 481 0.76 -17.91 16.42
N GLY A 482 1.89 -17.22 16.26
CA GLY A 482 2.56 -16.57 17.39
C GLY A 482 1.73 -15.44 18.00
N LEU A 483 0.89 -14.74 17.23
CA LEU A 483 -0.06 -13.76 17.76
C LEU A 483 -1.07 -14.41 18.72
N LEU A 484 -1.58 -15.60 18.36
CA LEU A 484 -2.43 -16.38 19.28
C LEU A 484 -1.67 -16.80 20.54
N ALA A 485 -0.40 -17.19 20.42
CA ALA A 485 0.42 -17.54 21.58
C ALA A 485 0.66 -16.35 22.52
N VAL A 486 0.90 -15.15 21.96
CA VAL A 486 1.02 -13.91 22.74
C VAL A 486 -0.30 -13.60 23.46
N GLU A 487 -1.44 -13.80 22.81
CA GLU A 487 -2.74 -13.56 23.46
C GLU A 487 -3.05 -14.58 24.56
N ILE A 488 -2.77 -15.87 24.32
CA ILE A 488 -2.94 -16.91 25.34
C ILE A 488 -2.05 -16.62 26.56
N TRP A 489 -0.81 -16.17 26.30
CA TRP A 489 0.09 -15.75 27.36
C TRP A 489 -0.47 -14.56 28.14
N GLY A 490 -0.90 -13.50 27.44
CA GLY A 490 -1.36 -12.26 28.05
C GLY A 490 -2.64 -12.44 28.89
N GLN A 491 -3.63 -13.16 28.38
CA GLN A 491 -4.95 -13.27 29.02
C GLN A 491 -5.05 -14.40 30.05
N PHE A 492 -4.34 -15.52 29.83
CA PHE A 492 -4.53 -16.72 30.64
C PHE A 492 -3.28 -17.09 31.43
N LEU A 493 -2.13 -17.25 30.77
CA LEU A 493 -0.93 -17.79 31.43
C LEU A 493 -0.29 -16.78 32.39
N HIS A 494 -0.21 -15.50 32.00
CA HIS A 494 0.40 -14.48 32.84
C HIS A 494 -0.38 -14.26 34.14
N PRO A 495 -1.70 -14.01 34.13
CA PRO A 495 -2.48 -13.91 35.36
C PRO A 495 -2.41 -15.18 36.22
N TYR A 496 -2.40 -16.36 35.59
CA TYR A 496 -2.33 -17.65 36.30
C TYR A 496 -0.97 -17.90 36.98
N LEU A 497 0.14 -17.61 36.30
CA LEU A 497 1.49 -17.93 36.78
C LEU A 497 2.12 -16.82 37.64
N LEU A 498 1.87 -15.56 37.28
CA LEU A 498 2.53 -14.40 37.88
C LEU A 498 1.57 -13.51 38.67
N GLY A 499 0.24 -13.70 38.54
CA GLY A 499 -0.76 -12.84 39.17
C GLY A 499 -0.53 -11.37 38.76
N ASP A 500 -0.51 -10.50 39.76
CA ASP A 500 -0.24 -9.06 39.58
C ASP A 500 1.25 -8.71 39.51
N LYS A 501 2.15 -9.70 39.53
CA LYS A 501 3.58 -9.43 39.37
C LYS A 501 3.88 -9.15 37.91
N LEU A 502 4.64 -8.08 37.65
CA LEU A 502 5.06 -7.65 36.31
C LEU A 502 3.90 -7.38 35.32
N PRO A 503 2.88 -6.58 35.70
CA PRO A 503 1.66 -6.38 34.91
C PRO A 503 1.90 -5.73 33.53
N PHE A 504 3.11 -5.18 33.30
CA PHE A 504 3.52 -4.60 32.02
C PHE A 504 3.97 -5.63 30.98
N VAL A 505 4.26 -6.88 31.37
CA VAL A 505 4.83 -7.90 30.48
C VAL A 505 3.89 -8.26 29.32
N PRO A 506 2.57 -8.47 29.53
CA PRO A 506 1.64 -8.70 28.42
C PRO A 506 1.64 -7.55 27.41
N LEU A 507 1.56 -6.31 27.90
CA LEU A 507 1.58 -5.10 27.05
C LEU A 507 2.87 -5.01 26.25
N LEU A 508 4.00 -5.24 26.90
CA LEU A 508 5.32 -5.28 26.29
C LEU A 508 5.40 -6.30 25.15
N LEU A 509 4.93 -7.53 25.39
CA LEU A 509 4.93 -8.60 24.39
C LEU A 509 4.10 -8.25 23.17
N ILE A 510 2.90 -7.68 23.36
CA ILE A 510 2.04 -7.19 22.27
C ILE A 510 2.79 -6.15 21.45
N SER A 511 3.39 -5.15 22.10
CA SER A 511 4.12 -4.06 21.43
C SER A 511 5.30 -4.59 20.61
N ILE A 512 6.13 -5.48 21.18
CA ILE A 512 7.27 -6.10 20.48
C ILE A 512 6.79 -6.89 19.27
N TYR A 513 5.82 -7.77 19.50
CA TYR A 513 5.37 -8.72 18.48
C TYR A 513 4.78 -7.97 17.28
N CYS A 514 3.99 -6.93 17.54
CA CYS A 514 3.44 -6.08 16.50
C CYS A 514 4.51 -5.25 15.79
N ALA A 515 5.48 -4.69 16.53
CA ALA A 515 6.53 -3.85 15.97
C ALA A 515 7.40 -4.63 14.96
N LEU A 516 7.68 -5.91 15.22
CA LEU A 516 8.44 -6.78 14.31
C LEU A 516 7.82 -6.84 12.91
N GLU A 517 6.51 -7.06 12.83
CA GLU A 517 5.82 -7.17 11.54
C GLU A 517 5.67 -5.82 10.83
N ILE A 518 5.44 -4.74 11.57
CA ILE A 518 5.38 -3.38 10.99
C ILE A 518 6.74 -3.01 10.38
N ILE A 519 7.85 -3.36 11.04
CA ILE A 519 9.21 -3.14 10.51
C ILE A 519 9.47 -4.05 9.28
N ALA A 520 9.08 -5.33 9.33
CA ALA A 520 9.24 -6.26 8.21
C ALA A 520 8.51 -5.75 6.95
N ASN A 521 7.26 -5.28 7.12
CA ASN A 521 6.46 -4.69 6.03
C ASN A 521 7.03 -3.36 5.52
N SER A 522 7.71 -2.58 6.35
CA SER A 522 8.33 -1.33 5.89
C SER A 522 9.49 -1.57 4.94
N SER A 523 10.31 -2.57 5.25
CA SER A 523 11.45 -3.00 4.42
C SER A 523 10.97 -3.55 3.07
N SER A 524 9.90 -4.36 3.08
CA SER A 524 9.33 -4.89 1.83
C SER A 524 8.61 -3.81 1.01
N SER A 525 7.90 -2.86 1.65
CA SER A 525 7.27 -1.72 0.96
C SER A 525 8.31 -0.80 0.30
N ALA A 526 9.48 -0.63 0.93
CA ALA A 526 10.64 0.03 0.33
C ALA A 526 11.24 -0.76 -0.85
N SER A 527 11.01 -2.07 -0.94
CA SER A 527 11.45 -2.93 -2.05
C SER A 527 10.42 -3.07 -3.18
N SER A 528 9.12 -3.14 -2.87
CA SER A 528 8.04 -3.11 -3.86
C SER A 528 7.92 -1.71 -4.49
N SER A 529 8.29 -0.66 -3.75
CA SER A 529 8.56 0.65 -4.36
C SER A 529 9.78 0.62 -5.30
N ARG A 530 10.76 -0.29 -5.18
CA ARG A 530 11.77 -0.50 -6.25
C ARG A 530 11.21 -1.26 -7.45
N HIS A 531 10.20 -2.13 -7.26
CA HIS A 531 9.69 -3.03 -8.31
C HIS A 531 8.40 -2.60 -9.02
N LEU A 532 7.69 -1.56 -8.58
CA LEU A 532 6.48 -1.09 -9.26
C LEU A 532 6.79 -0.15 -10.45
N SER A 533 7.26 -0.77 -11.53
CA SER A 533 7.00 -0.33 -12.91
C SER A 533 5.63 -0.87 -13.30
N THR A 534 4.56 -0.09 -13.10
CA THR A 534 3.21 -0.54 -13.42
C THR A 534 3.08 -0.85 -14.91
N THR A 535 2.80 -2.11 -15.15
CA THR A 535 2.31 -2.80 -16.34
C THR A 535 1.08 -2.09 -16.93
N THR A 536 1.29 -0.96 -17.58
CA THR A 536 0.60 -0.77 -18.86
C THR A 536 1.34 -1.70 -19.80
N ALA A 537 0.66 -2.59 -20.51
CA ALA A 537 1.24 -3.27 -21.66
C ALA A 537 1.49 -2.25 -22.79
N MET A 538 2.23 -1.17 -22.49
CA MET A 538 3.18 -0.59 -23.41
C MET A 538 4.10 -1.74 -23.78
N ALA A 539 4.29 -1.99 -25.07
CA ALA A 539 5.34 -2.89 -25.54
C ALA A 539 6.58 -2.69 -24.66
N GLU A 540 7.20 -3.78 -24.18
CA GLU A 540 8.42 -3.75 -23.38
C GLU A 540 9.42 -2.75 -23.99
N GLN A 541 9.39 -1.51 -23.51
CA GLN A 541 10.26 -0.46 -24.01
C GLN A 541 11.53 -0.59 -23.19
N THR A 542 12.28 -1.65 -23.49
CA THR A 542 13.55 -1.98 -22.84
C THR A 542 14.68 -1.09 -23.37
N GLU A 543 14.45 -0.35 -24.46
CA GLU A 543 15.44 0.48 -25.13
C GLU A 543 15.15 1.97 -24.92
N LYS A 544 16.20 2.82 -24.91
CA LYS A 544 16.09 4.27 -24.66
C LYS A 544 15.22 5.00 -25.70
N ALA A 545 15.16 4.48 -26.93
CA ALA A 545 14.40 5.05 -28.03
C ALA A 545 13.00 4.41 -28.12
N PHE A 546 11.98 5.22 -28.44
CA PHE A 546 10.63 4.70 -28.58
C PHE A 546 10.51 3.77 -29.81
N LEU A 547 10.55 2.45 -29.59
CA LEU A 547 10.35 1.47 -30.65
C LEU A 547 8.86 1.36 -31.02
N LYS A 548 8.56 1.45 -32.31
CA LYS A 548 7.23 1.21 -32.89
C LYS A 548 7.33 0.30 -34.11
N GLN A 549 6.27 -0.47 -34.39
CA GLN A 549 6.19 -1.22 -35.65
C GLN A 549 5.90 -0.24 -36.81
N PRO A 550 6.67 -0.27 -37.92
CA PRO A 550 6.47 0.67 -39.02
C PRO A 550 5.07 0.64 -39.63
N LYS A 551 4.40 -0.53 -39.59
CA LYS A 551 3.09 -0.77 -40.19
C LYS A 551 1.92 -0.61 -39.22
N VAL A 552 2.17 -0.08 -38.02
CA VAL A 552 1.13 0.08 -36.99
C VAL A 552 1.05 1.55 -36.59
N PHE A 553 -0.12 2.13 -36.80
CA PHE A 553 -0.43 3.47 -36.30
C PHE A 553 -0.96 3.38 -34.87
N LEU A 554 -0.25 4.00 -33.92
CA LEU A 554 -0.58 3.90 -32.49
C LEU A 554 -1.62 4.95 -32.05
N SER A 555 -1.77 6.06 -32.78
CA SER A 555 -2.58 7.22 -32.39
C SER A 555 -3.99 7.23 -32.97
N SER A 556 -4.62 6.07 -33.16
CA SER A 556 -6.00 6.00 -33.66
C SER A 556 -7.00 6.46 -32.59
N LYS A 557 -7.81 7.48 -32.92
CA LYS A 557 -8.85 8.05 -32.03
C LYS A 557 -10.11 7.16 -31.88
N LYS A 558 -10.23 6.04 -32.63
CA LYS A 558 -11.40 5.15 -32.56
C LYS A 558 -11.32 4.20 -31.35
N THR A 559 -12.31 4.28 -30.46
CA THR A 559 -12.52 3.42 -29.29
C THR A 559 -13.19 2.09 -29.67
N GLY A 560 -12.51 1.25 -30.47
CA GLY A 560 -13.00 -0.08 -30.88
C GLY A 560 -12.29 -1.25 -30.19
N LYS A 561 -12.96 -2.42 -30.13
CA LYS A 561 -12.59 -3.70 -29.48
C LYS A 561 -11.22 -4.34 -29.87
N GLY A 562 -10.33 -3.65 -30.61
CA GLY A 562 -9.12 -4.20 -31.22
C GLY A 562 -7.76 -3.72 -30.65
N LYS A 563 -7.69 -3.17 -29.43
CA LYS A 563 -6.43 -2.60 -28.90
C LYS A 563 -5.39 -3.63 -28.41
N ARG A 564 -5.74 -4.90 -28.20
CA ARG A 564 -4.82 -5.93 -27.70
C ARG A 564 -4.17 -6.69 -28.88
N PRO A 565 -2.87 -7.08 -28.80
CA PRO A 565 -2.25 -7.94 -29.82
C PRO A 565 -2.99 -9.29 -29.94
N GLY A 566 -3.20 -9.75 -31.18
CA GLY A 566 -3.99 -10.95 -31.49
C GLY A 566 -4.66 -10.90 -32.87
N LYS A 567 -5.44 -11.92 -33.24
CA LYS A 567 -6.30 -11.88 -34.45
C LYS A 567 -7.37 -10.79 -34.28
N GLY A 568 -7.25 -9.69 -35.03
CA GLY A 568 -8.10 -8.49 -34.89
C GLY A 568 -7.52 -7.38 -34.00
N GLY A 569 -6.28 -7.55 -33.54
CA GLY A 569 -5.54 -6.60 -32.70
C GLY A 569 -4.71 -5.57 -33.46
N ASN A 570 -4.33 -4.47 -32.79
CA ASN A 570 -3.41 -3.45 -33.33
C ASN A 570 -1.93 -3.91 -33.26
N ARG A 571 -1.60 -5.02 -33.94
CA ARG A 571 -0.23 -5.55 -34.08
C ARG A 571 0.00 -6.07 -35.49
N PHE A 572 1.12 -5.68 -36.09
CA PHE A 572 1.52 -6.20 -37.38
C PHE A 572 2.26 -7.54 -37.20
N TRP A 573 1.77 -8.56 -37.89
CA TRP A 573 2.46 -9.84 -38.08
C TRP A 573 2.24 -10.32 -39.52
N LYS A 574 3.14 -11.16 -40.03
CA LYS A 574 3.01 -11.78 -41.35
C LYS A 574 3.35 -13.27 -41.31
N SER A 575 2.82 -14.00 -42.29
CA SER A 575 3.34 -15.32 -42.64
C SER A 575 4.66 -15.15 -43.38
N ILE A 576 5.65 -15.97 -43.04
CA ILE A 576 6.96 -15.98 -43.72
C ILE A 576 7.01 -16.92 -44.93
N GLY A 577 5.97 -17.72 -45.15
CA GLY A 577 5.94 -18.76 -46.19
C GLY A 577 6.80 -19.99 -45.87
N LEU A 578 7.12 -20.77 -46.89
CA LEU A 578 8.05 -21.92 -46.82
C LEU A 578 7.63 -23.03 -45.82
N GLY A 579 6.33 -23.15 -45.54
CA GLY A 579 5.77 -24.17 -44.63
C GLY A 579 5.96 -23.89 -43.14
N PHE A 580 6.55 -22.76 -42.74
CA PHE A 580 6.72 -22.42 -41.32
C PHE A 580 5.49 -21.71 -40.76
N LYS A 581 4.98 -22.20 -39.63
CA LYS A 581 3.88 -21.56 -38.90
C LYS A 581 4.39 -20.36 -38.12
N THR A 582 3.65 -19.24 -38.19
CA THR A 582 3.94 -18.06 -37.37
C THR A 582 3.80 -18.40 -35.87
N PRO A 583 4.81 -18.13 -35.03
CA PRO A 583 4.75 -18.38 -33.60
C PRO A 583 3.60 -17.64 -32.93
N ARG A 584 2.97 -18.24 -31.89
CA ARG A 584 1.90 -17.59 -31.13
C ARG A 584 2.36 -16.27 -30.51
N ASP A 585 3.56 -16.26 -29.94
CA ASP A 585 4.19 -15.06 -29.37
C ASP A 585 4.39 -13.93 -30.39
N ALA A 586 4.53 -14.24 -31.69
CA ALA A 586 4.58 -13.21 -32.72
C ALA A 586 3.21 -12.55 -32.95
N ILE A 587 2.12 -13.30 -32.80
CA ILE A 587 0.72 -12.85 -33.00
C ILE A 587 0.18 -12.13 -31.76
N GLU A 588 0.36 -12.73 -30.59
CA GLU A 588 -0.25 -12.31 -29.32
C GLU A 588 0.74 -11.58 -28.40
N GLY A 589 2.04 -11.70 -28.65
CA GLY A 589 3.07 -11.09 -27.81
C GLY A 589 3.17 -9.57 -27.98
N THR A 590 3.93 -8.94 -27.08
CA THR A 590 4.05 -7.48 -26.97
C THR A 590 5.42 -6.94 -27.38
N TYR A 591 6.40 -7.81 -27.67
CA TYR A 591 7.75 -7.38 -28.06
C TYR A 591 7.77 -6.60 -29.38
N ILE A 592 8.74 -5.69 -29.53
CA ILE A 592 9.01 -4.98 -30.79
C ILE A 592 10.44 -5.29 -31.24
N ASP A 593 10.56 -5.91 -32.42
CA ASP A 593 11.85 -6.20 -33.03
C ASP A 593 11.79 -5.93 -34.54
N LYS A 594 12.60 -4.97 -35.01
CA LYS A 594 12.70 -4.59 -36.42
C LYS A 594 13.36 -5.70 -37.27
N LYS A 595 14.20 -6.53 -36.65
CA LYS A 595 14.95 -7.63 -37.29
C LYS A 595 14.18 -8.95 -37.30
N CYS A 596 13.03 -9.03 -36.65
CA CYS A 596 12.19 -10.24 -36.65
C CYS A 596 11.58 -10.51 -38.04
N PRO A 597 11.57 -11.77 -38.53
CA PRO A 597 10.97 -12.08 -39.82
C PRO A 597 9.44 -12.15 -39.76
N PHE A 598 8.84 -12.33 -38.58
CA PHE A 598 7.38 -12.41 -38.41
C PHE A 598 6.71 -11.06 -38.15
N THR A 599 7.31 -10.22 -37.30
CA THR A 599 6.72 -8.95 -36.84
C THR A 599 7.47 -7.73 -37.36
N GLY A 600 8.59 -7.93 -38.04
CA GLY A 600 9.43 -6.89 -38.64
C GLY A 600 9.35 -6.84 -40.17
N THR A 601 10.27 -6.09 -40.78
CA THR A 601 10.31 -5.90 -42.25
C THR A 601 11.20 -6.91 -42.97
N VAL A 602 11.94 -7.75 -42.23
CA VAL A 602 12.88 -8.72 -42.79
C VAL A 602 12.14 -9.83 -43.53
N SER A 603 12.57 -10.14 -44.75
CA SER A 603 12.13 -11.31 -45.52
C SER A 603 13.21 -12.39 -45.48
N ILE A 604 12.76 -13.64 -45.45
CA ILE A 604 13.62 -14.81 -45.56
C ILE A 604 13.72 -15.18 -47.04
N ARG A 605 14.94 -15.33 -47.54
CA ARG A 605 15.25 -15.63 -48.94
C ARG A 605 16.53 -16.44 -49.05
N GLY A 606 16.58 -17.39 -49.97
CA GLY A 606 17.76 -18.22 -50.19
C GLY A 606 17.79 -19.47 -49.31
N ARG A 607 18.97 -19.80 -48.76
CA ARG A 607 19.21 -21.10 -48.12
C ARG A 607 18.51 -21.21 -46.76
N ILE A 608 17.90 -22.37 -46.50
CA ILE A 608 17.45 -22.77 -45.17
C ILE A 608 18.45 -23.81 -44.66
N LEU A 609 19.04 -23.54 -43.50
CA LEU A 609 20.04 -24.39 -42.89
C LEU A 609 19.55 -24.84 -41.51
N SER A 610 19.98 -26.02 -41.09
CA SER A 610 19.71 -26.55 -39.76
C SER A 610 21.02 -26.86 -39.04
N GLY A 611 21.05 -26.65 -37.72
CA GLY A 611 22.22 -26.88 -36.88
C GLY A 611 21.90 -26.75 -35.40
N THR A 612 22.89 -26.96 -34.55
CA THR A 612 22.76 -26.86 -33.09
C THR A 612 23.16 -25.47 -32.61
N CYS A 613 22.40 -24.91 -31.68
CA CYS A 613 22.77 -23.66 -31.01
C CYS A 613 24.01 -23.89 -30.15
N HIS A 614 25.15 -23.35 -30.57
CA HIS A 614 26.42 -23.52 -29.86
C HIS A 614 26.64 -22.44 -28.80
N SER A 615 26.20 -21.20 -29.06
CA SER A 615 26.29 -20.10 -28.11
C SER A 615 25.08 -19.19 -28.24
N ALA A 616 24.47 -18.86 -27.09
CA ALA A 616 23.34 -17.94 -26.98
C ALA A 616 23.66 -16.71 -26.09
N LYS A 617 24.95 -16.40 -25.89
CA LYS A 617 25.41 -15.32 -24.99
C LYS A 617 25.16 -13.91 -25.52
N MET A 618 25.04 -13.75 -26.85
CA MET A 618 24.84 -12.44 -27.47
C MET A 618 23.37 -12.01 -27.40
N ASN A 619 23.13 -10.72 -27.16
CA ASN A 619 21.77 -10.20 -27.13
C ASN A 619 21.09 -10.32 -28.51
N ARG A 620 19.97 -11.05 -28.57
CA ARG A 620 19.17 -11.31 -29.78
C ARG A 620 19.96 -11.90 -30.97
N THR A 621 21.09 -12.56 -30.73
CA THR A 621 21.85 -13.29 -31.77
C THR A 621 22.37 -14.60 -31.19
N ILE A 622 22.27 -15.69 -31.95
CA ILE A 622 22.84 -17.00 -31.58
C ILE A 622 23.88 -17.43 -32.61
N ILE A 623 24.83 -18.25 -32.17
CA ILE A 623 25.79 -18.92 -33.05
C ILE A 623 25.32 -20.36 -33.29
N VAL A 624 24.97 -20.67 -34.53
CA VAL A 624 24.53 -22.00 -34.94
C VAL A 624 25.72 -22.77 -35.51
N ARG A 625 26.05 -23.89 -34.90
CA ARG A 625 27.11 -24.79 -35.37
C ARG A 625 26.50 -25.88 -36.24
N ARG A 626 27.07 -26.06 -37.44
CA ARG A 626 26.78 -27.19 -38.32
C ARG A 626 28.02 -28.07 -38.39
N ASN A 627 27.92 -29.27 -37.87
CA ASN A 627 28.95 -30.29 -38.06
C ASN A 627 28.64 -31.04 -39.36
N TYR A 628 29.65 -31.24 -40.20
CA TYR A 628 29.53 -32.02 -41.43
C TYR A 628 30.83 -32.81 -41.67
N LEU A 629 30.71 -33.87 -42.45
CA LEU A 629 31.84 -34.70 -42.84
C LEU A 629 32.35 -34.21 -44.20
N HIS A 630 33.62 -33.82 -44.26
CA HIS A 630 34.29 -33.44 -45.49
C HIS A 630 35.05 -34.63 -46.05
N TRP A 631 34.71 -35.06 -47.26
CA TRP A 631 35.36 -36.20 -47.90
C TRP A 631 36.73 -35.79 -48.46
N VAL A 632 37.80 -36.44 -48.00
CA VAL A 632 39.16 -36.22 -48.50
C VAL A 632 39.48 -37.29 -49.54
N LYS A 633 39.34 -36.92 -50.82
CA LYS A 633 39.47 -37.85 -51.97
C LYS A 633 40.75 -38.68 -51.93
N LYS A 634 41.89 -38.08 -51.57
CA LYS A 634 43.21 -38.75 -51.52
C LYS A 634 43.26 -39.93 -50.53
N TYR A 635 42.58 -39.81 -49.40
CA TYR A 635 42.63 -40.82 -48.32
C TYR A 635 41.37 -41.68 -48.24
N GLN A 636 40.38 -41.43 -49.10
CA GLN A 636 39.07 -42.06 -49.08
C GLN A 636 38.46 -42.11 -47.65
N ARG A 637 38.61 -41.00 -46.91
CA ARG A 637 38.14 -40.86 -45.53
C ARG A 637 37.40 -39.56 -45.33
N TYR A 638 36.52 -39.54 -44.33
CA TYR A 638 35.79 -38.34 -43.91
C TYR A 638 36.52 -37.61 -42.78
N GLU A 639 36.75 -36.32 -42.94
CA GLU A 639 37.24 -35.41 -41.91
C GLU A 639 36.05 -34.68 -41.25
N LYS A 640 35.97 -34.66 -39.92
CA LYS A 640 34.94 -33.90 -39.20
C LYS A 640 35.25 -32.41 -39.29
N ARG A 641 34.43 -31.66 -40.03
CA ARG A 641 34.49 -30.19 -40.09
C ARG A 641 33.26 -29.57 -39.45
N HIS A 642 33.38 -28.29 -39.11
CA HIS A 642 32.25 -27.53 -38.60
C HIS A 642 32.24 -26.11 -39.16
N SER A 643 31.06 -25.51 -39.19
CA SER A 643 30.90 -24.09 -39.52
C SER A 643 29.98 -23.41 -38.52
N ASN A 644 30.41 -22.25 -38.04
CA ASN A 644 29.67 -21.42 -37.10
C ASN A 644 28.98 -20.29 -37.86
N ILE A 645 27.65 -20.25 -37.80
CA ILE A 645 26.83 -19.32 -38.56
C ILE A 645 26.06 -18.44 -37.56
N PRO A 646 26.31 -17.13 -37.52
CA PRO A 646 25.56 -16.22 -36.65
C PRO A 646 24.16 -15.97 -37.22
N ALA A 647 23.15 -16.14 -36.39
CA ALA A 647 21.75 -15.94 -36.74
C ALA A 647 21.04 -15.04 -35.73
N HIS A 648 20.25 -14.09 -36.23
CA HIS A 648 19.37 -13.28 -35.39
C HIS A 648 18.28 -14.16 -34.78
N ILE A 649 18.04 -14.01 -33.47
CA ILE A 649 16.94 -14.69 -32.79
C ILE A 649 15.86 -13.66 -32.43
N SER A 650 14.67 -13.89 -32.95
CA SER A 650 13.50 -13.08 -32.62
C SER A 650 13.02 -13.37 -31.20
N PRO A 651 12.53 -12.38 -30.44
CA PRO A 651 12.07 -12.57 -29.06
C PRO A 651 10.93 -13.59 -28.88
N CYS A 652 10.24 -13.97 -29.96
CA CYS A 652 9.25 -15.05 -29.96
C CYS A 652 9.83 -16.45 -29.77
N PHE A 653 11.16 -16.61 -29.77
CA PHE A 653 11.84 -17.87 -29.53
C PHE A 653 12.67 -17.81 -28.26
N ARG A 654 12.56 -18.85 -27.44
CA ARG A 654 13.49 -19.13 -26.33
C ARG A 654 14.39 -20.27 -26.79
N VAL A 655 15.70 -20.03 -26.81
CA VAL A 655 16.73 -20.99 -27.24
C VAL A 655 17.74 -21.14 -26.13
N LYS A 656 18.16 -22.38 -25.86
CA LYS A 656 19.27 -22.73 -24.99
C LYS A 656 20.41 -23.32 -25.83
N GLU A 657 21.62 -23.30 -25.28
CA GLU A 657 22.76 -24.00 -25.88
C GLU A 657 22.45 -25.51 -25.95
N GLY A 658 22.69 -26.11 -27.12
CA GLY A 658 22.32 -27.50 -27.43
C GLY A 658 21.02 -27.67 -28.22
N ASP A 659 20.13 -26.67 -28.28
CA ASP A 659 18.87 -26.77 -29.03
C ASP A 659 19.13 -26.90 -30.54
N TYR A 660 18.29 -27.68 -31.23
CA TYR A 660 18.36 -27.78 -32.68
C TYR A 660 17.51 -26.68 -33.32
N VAL A 661 18.12 -25.89 -34.19
CA VAL A 661 17.50 -24.70 -34.78
C VAL A 661 17.52 -24.75 -36.30
N ILE A 662 16.44 -24.26 -36.90
CA ILE A 662 16.33 -24.04 -38.34
C ILE A 662 16.44 -22.54 -38.58
N ILE A 663 17.42 -22.15 -39.38
CA ILE A 663 17.72 -20.77 -39.75
C ILE A 663 17.50 -20.54 -41.25
N GLY A 664 16.94 -19.38 -41.59
CA GLY A 664 16.73 -18.95 -42.96
C GLY A 664 17.65 -17.78 -43.31
N GLN A 665 18.23 -17.80 -44.50
CA GLN A 665 19.01 -16.70 -45.03
C GLN A 665 18.13 -15.46 -45.23
N CYS A 666 18.69 -14.27 -45.02
CA CYS A 666 18.01 -13.00 -45.18
C CYS A 666 18.98 -11.94 -45.72
N ARG A 667 18.50 -10.69 -45.90
CA ARG A 667 19.41 -9.56 -46.15
C ARG A 667 20.38 -9.37 -44.97
N PRO A 668 21.58 -8.80 -45.17
CA PRO A 668 22.47 -8.49 -44.05
C PRO A 668 21.77 -7.67 -42.94
N LEU A 669 21.82 -8.14 -41.69
CA LEU A 669 21.23 -7.50 -40.51
C LEU A 669 22.29 -6.84 -39.60
N SER A 670 23.53 -7.31 -39.69
CA SER A 670 24.73 -6.74 -39.07
C SER A 670 25.96 -7.10 -39.92
N LYS A 671 27.16 -6.71 -39.47
CA LYS A 671 28.43 -7.08 -40.12
C LYS A 671 28.54 -8.59 -40.39
N THR A 672 28.09 -9.41 -39.44
CA THR A 672 28.22 -10.87 -39.50
C THR A 672 26.89 -11.61 -39.68
N VAL A 673 25.76 -11.02 -39.27
CA VAL A 673 24.46 -11.71 -39.25
C VAL A 673 23.74 -11.59 -40.59
N ARG A 674 23.62 -12.72 -41.29
CA ARG A 674 22.87 -12.86 -42.56
C ARG A 674 21.76 -13.92 -42.51
N PHE A 675 21.52 -14.50 -41.33
CA PHE A 675 20.52 -15.54 -41.08
C PHE A 675 19.58 -15.14 -39.94
N ASN A 676 18.37 -15.69 -39.94
CA ASN A 676 17.36 -15.49 -38.91
C ASN A 676 16.76 -16.83 -38.50
N VAL A 677 16.46 -17.00 -37.21
CA VAL A 677 15.85 -18.23 -36.69
C VAL A 677 14.38 -18.32 -37.14
N LEU A 678 14.00 -19.49 -37.68
CA LEU A 678 12.64 -19.79 -38.15
C LEU A 678 11.90 -20.78 -37.25
N LYS A 679 12.63 -21.75 -36.68
CA LYS A 679 12.08 -22.78 -35.80
C LYS A 679 13.14 -23.25 -34.81
N VAL A 680 12.69 -23.52 -33.59
CA VAL A 680 13.50 -24.10 -32.51
C VAL A 680 12.91 -25.45 -32.14
N ILE A 681 13.78 -26.44 -31.98
CA ILE A 681 13.47 -27.79 -31.54
C ILE A 681 14.31 -28.01 -30.27
N PRO A 682 13.69 -27.96 -29.07
CA PRO A 682 14.39 -28.11 -27.80
C PRO A 682 15.17 -29.42 -27.72
N ALA A 683 16.38 -29.38 -27.17
CA ALA A 683 17.14 -30.59 -26.86
C ALA A 683 16.32 -31.51 -25.93
N GLY A 684 16.03 -32.74 -26.37
CA GLY A 684 15.17 -33.71 -25.67
C GLY A 684 13.76 -33.89 -26.24
N SER A 685 13.34 -33.07 -27.21
CA SER A 685 12.03 -33.21 -27.87
C SER A 685 12.03 -34.13 -29.11
N SER A 686 13.21 -34.51 -29.59
CA SER A 686 13.39 -35.42 -30.73
C SER A 686 13.91 -36.78 -30.25
N GLY A 687 13.00 -37.76 -30.16
CA GLY A 687 13.34 -39.19 -30.01
C GLY A 687 13.26 -39.72 -28.58
N GLY A 688 12.04 -40.07 -28.14
CA GLY A 688 11.79 -40.88 -26.96
C GLY A 688 11.59 -40.06 -25.68
N ALA A 689 10.33 -39.94 -25.26
CA ALA A 689 9.99 -39.68 -23.86
C ALA A 689 10.42 -40.88 -22.99
N LYS A 690 11.73 -41.12 -22.85
CA LYS A 690 12.28 -42.07 -21.88
C LYS A 690 12.48 -41.34 -20.57
N LYS A 691 11.59 -41.67 -19.63
CA LYS A 691 11.78 -41.75 -18.18
C LYS A 691 13.09 -41.13 -17.66
N VAL A 692 13.02 -39.91 -17.16
CA VAL A 692 13.94 -39.45 -16.12
C VAL A 692 13.08 -39.15 -14.90
N PHE A 693 12.92 -40.17 -14.06
CA PHE A 693 12.50 -39.97 -12.68
C PHE A 693 13.75 -39.49 -11.93
N THR A 694 13.78 -38.23 -11.52
CA THR A 694 14.69 -37.80 -10.46
C THR A 694 14.07 -38.19 -9.12
N GLY A 695 14.78 -39.01 -8.36
CA GLY A 695 14.38 -39.49 -7.03
C GLY A 695 14.19 -38.36 -6.03
N MET A 696 13.44 -38.70 -4.99
CA MET A 696 12.94 -37.90 -3.86
C MET A 696 13.85 -36.79 -3.36
#